data_AF-A0A0E0PEB1-F1
#
_entry.id   AF-A0A0E0PEB1-F1
#
_cell.length_a   1.000
_cell.length_b   1.000
_cell.length_c   1.000
_cell.angle_alpha   90.00
_cell.angle_beta   90.00
_cell.angle_gamma   90.00
#
_symmetry.space_group_name_H-M   'P 1'
#
loop_
_entity.id
_entity.type
_entity.pdbx_description
1 polymer ?
#
loop_
_entity_poly.entity_id
_entity_poly.type
_entity_poly.pdbx_seq_one_letter_code
_entity_poly.pdbx_strand_id
1 'polypeptide(L)'
;MYQMISGTRKKELFMGHPYSAGDQPKPGAGTVEFVPHNTVHNWTGDPRQPNGEDMGMFYSAARDPVFFAHHGNVDRMWYIRHGLFPRDTDFADPDWLDATFLFYDEEARLVRVRVRDSLDEAALRYTYQDVGPLPWLNAKPSTGPAGALPGTLDKTVRVALTRPKTSRSRKEKDAEEEAPVIEGIEVPDHSAYVKFDVFVNALENADERKRSPRKTVARFGISDLLEDIGADGHKTIVVSIVPRSGCDSVRVSGVSIGYSINVAPGTTATPRMAPPPPPPCITNLQSTLRYNNLLLHRKTKGWKPRNVSCRVDRRDVLLGISGAAAMVATQGGGGALAAPIQAPDLGDCHQPVDVPATAPAINCCPTYSAGTVAVDFAPPPASSPLRVRPAAHLADRAYLAKYERAVSLMKKLPADDPRSFEQQWRVHCAYCDGAYDQVGFPGLEIQIHSCWLFFPWHRMYLYFHERILGKLIGDETFALPFWNWDAPDGMSFPAMYANRWSPLYDPRRNQAHLPPFPLDLDYSGTDTNIPKDQLIDQNLNIMYRQATRKAELFMGQPYRAGDQPEPGAGTVESVPHNPVHRWTGDPRQPNGEDMGIFYSAARDPVFFAHHGNVDRMWHIRRGLLFPGDTDFTDPDWLDASFFFYDEEARLVRVRVRDTLDPSALRFTYQDVGLPWLNAKPSTGAASTPAPAAGAFPATLDKTVRVAVTRPRASRSREEKEEEEEVLVIEGIEIPDHSTYVKFDVFVNAPESGDGAATCAATCAGSVALAPHGIHREGQLSPRKTEARFGICDLLDDIGADGDKTIVVSIVPRCGCDSVTVAGVSIGYAKMVPRERFMAKYENGENGMLSQTETNKRQKSNDALLDSSDTHKA
;
A
#
# COMPACT_ATOMS: atom_id res chain seq x y z
N MET A 1 -17.39 7.91 21.49
CA MET A 1 -18.00 9.25 21.27
C MET A 1 -19.19 9.46 22.20
N TYR A 2 -20.37 8.87 21.97
CA TYR A 2 -21.59 9.14 22.77
C TYR A 2 -21.40 9.13 24.30
N GLN A 3 -20.67 8.14 24.85
CA GLN A 3 -20.35 8.07 26.28
C GLN A 3 -19.64 9.32 26.83
N MET A 4 -18.83 10.03 26.04
CA MET A 4 -18.20 11.28 26.47
C MET A 4 -19.22 12.43 26.56
N ILE A 5 -20.30 12.38 25.77
CA ILE A 5 -21.37 13.38 25.81
C ILE A 5 -22.16 13.23 27.12
N SER A 6 -22.59 12.02 27.48
CA SER A 6 -23.31 11.82 28.75
C SER A 6 -22.41 11.96 29.99
N GLY A 7 -21.13 11.61 29.88
CA GLY A 7 -20.16 11.74 30.97
C GLY A 7 -19.63 13.15 31.24
N THR A 8 -19.72 14.10 30.31
CA THR A 8 -19.14 15.46 30.48
C THR A 8 -20.00 16.42 31.32
N ARG A 9 -21.32 16.18 31.43
CA ARG A 9 -22.28 17.07 32.12
C ARG A 9 -22.15 17.16 33.65
N LYS A 10 -21.40 16.26 34.27
CA LYS A 10 -21.22 16.17 35.74
C LYS A 10 -19.76 15.86 36.03
N LYS A 11 -19.07 16.68 36.82
CA LYS A 11 -17.63 16.49 37.13
C LYS A 11 -17.31 15.13 37.76
N GLU A 12 -18.21 14.57 38.55
CA GLU A 12 -18.07 13.24 39.18
C GLU A 12 -18.07 12.11 38.13
N LEU A 13 -18.70 12.32 36.97
CA LEU A 13 -18.66 11.39 35.84
C LEU A 13 -17.53 11.71 34.86
N PHE A 14 -17.08 12.97 34.78
CA PHE A 14 -15.99 13.40 33.90
C PHE A 14 -14.60 13.06 34.47
N MET A 15 -14.35 13.48 35.72
CA MET A 15 -13.09 13.35 36.47
C MET A 15 -13.03 12.08 37.33
N GLY A 16 -14.19 11.55 37.74
CA GLY A 16 -14.30 10.49 38.73
C GLY A 16 -14.60 11.01 40.14
N HIS A 17 -14.53 10.11 41.12
CA HIS A 17 -14.83 10.43 42.52
C HIS A 17 -13.58 10.93 43.29
N PRO A 18 -13.72 11.97 44.13
CA PRO A 18 -12.65 12.38 45.06
C PRO A 18 -12.43 11.31 46.15
N TYR A 19 -11.21 11.27 46.68
CA TYR A 19 -10.81 10.47 47.83
C TYR A 19 -9.91 11.31 48.76
N SER A 20 -10.05 11.15 50.08
CA SER A 20 -9.30 11.94 51.06
C SER A 20 -8.04 11.21 51.56
N ALA A 21 -7.11 11.94 52.17
CA ALA A 21 -5.90 11.35 52.75
C ALA A 21 -6.26 10.34 53.88
N GLY A 22 -5.93 9.07 53.66
CA GLY A 22 -6.24 7.96 54.59
C GLY A 22 -7.38 7.05 54.12
N ASP A 23 -8.10 7.39 53.04
CA ASP A 23 -8.98 6.45 52.37
C ASP A 23 -8.20 5.26 51.78
N GLN A 24 -8.86 4.09 51.71
CA GLN A 24 -8.40 3.03 50.81
C GLN A 24 -8.65 3.49 49.36
N PRO A 25 -7.76 3.20 48.39
CA PRO A 25 -7.98 3.52 46.98
C PRO A 25 -9.29 2.89 46.47
N LYS A 26 -10.30 3.73 46.21
CA LYS A 26 -11.61 3.32 45.69
C LYS A 26 -11.61 3.46 44.17
N PRO A 27 -11.84 2.40 43.38
CA PRO A 27 -11.96 2.54 41.94
C PRO A 27 -13.23 3.32 41.59
N GLY A 28 -13.05 4.49 40.99
CA GLY A 28 -14.11 5.45 40.66
C GLY A 28 -13.67 6.45 39.61
N ALA A 29 -12.87 5.98 38.64
CA ALA A 29 -12.26 6.73 37.55
C ALA A 29 -13.28 7.49 36.68
N GLY A 30 -12.84 8.58 36.06
CA GLY A 30 -13.66 9.43 35.20
C GLY A 30 -13.96 8.79 33.83
N THR A 31 -14.96 9.31 33.12
CA THR A 31 -15.30 8.85 31.76
C THR A 31 -14.15 9.10 30.77
N VAL A 32 -13.40 10.19 30.95
CA VAL A 32 -12.20 10.47 30.14
C VAL A 32 -11.09 9.45 30.42
N GLU A 33 -10.87 9.12 31.69
CA GLU A 33 -9.91 8.12 32.14
C GLU A 33 -10.27 6.72 31.61
N PHE A 34 -11.50 6.26 31.86
CA PHE A 34 -11.98 4.94 31.44
C PHE A 34 -12.05 4.75 29.92
N VAL A 35 -12.48 5.77 29.16
CA VAL A 35 -12.79 5.60 27.73
C VAL A 35 -11.63 6.06 26.84
N PRO A 36 -11.44 7.34 26.47
CA PRO A 36 -10.37 7.73 25.55
C PRO A 36 -8.96 7.49 26.09
N HIS A 37 -8.69 7.77 27.38
CA HIS A 37 -7.35 7.62 27.97
C HIS A 37 -6.92 6.16 28.01
N ASN A 38 -7.61 5.30 28.76
CA ASN A 38 -7.24 3.87 28.86
C ASN A 38 -7.32 3.14 27.51
N THR A 39 -8.17 3.58 26.57
CA THR A 39 -8.18 3.03 25.20
C THR A 39 -6.94 3.45 24.40
N VAL A 40 -6.52 4.72 24.44
CA VAL A 40 -5.34 5.18 23.68
C VAL A 40 -4.05 4.63 24.27
N HIS A 41 -3.93 4.53 25.60
CA HIS A 41 -2.82 3.82 26.26
C HIS A 41 -2.67 2.40 25.74
N ASN A 42 -3.73 1.58 25.83
CA ASN A 42 -3.70 0.20 25.35
C ASN A 42 -3.58 0.06 23.82
N TRP A 43 -4.12 1.02 23.04
CA TRP A 43 -4.00 1.02 21.58
C TRP A 43 -2.59 1.38 21.08
N THR A 44 -1.86 2.19 21.86
CA THR A 44 -0.50 2.66 21.50
C THR A 44 0.60 1.83 22.17
N GLY A 45 0.29 1.07 23.22
CA GLY A 45 1.23 0.18 23.92
C GLY A 45 1.87 -0.84 23.01
N ASP A 46 3.14 -1.17 23.25
CA ASP A 46 3.92 -2.02 22.34
C ASP A 46 3.56 -3.51 22.52
N PRO A 47 2.87 -4.16 21.56
CA PRO A 47 2.48 -5.57 21.67
C PRO A 47 3.67 -6.55 21.54
N ARG A 48 4.90 -6.04 21.33
CA ARG A 48 6.14 -6.83 21.35
C ARG A 48 6.69 -7.00 22.77
N GLN A 49 6.23 -6.20 23.72
CA GLN A 49 6.67 -6.23 25.12
C GLN A 49 5.72 -7.11 25.97
N PRO A 50 6.19 -7.78 27.04
CA PRO A 50 5.43 -8.87 27.70
C PRO A 50 4.07 -8.48 28.30
N ASN A 51 3.88 -7.19 28.62
CA ASN A 51 2.69 -6.64 29.27
C ASN A 51 2.06 -5.48 28.46
N GLY A 52 2.49 -5.26 27.22
CA GLY A 52 2.14 -4.05 26.46
C GLY A 52 2.85 -2.79 26.96
N GLU A 53 4.13 -2.91 27.35
CA GLU A 53 4.95 -1.79 27.81
C GLU A 53 5.09 -0.63 26.80
N ASP A 54 5.85 0.38 27.24
CA ASP A 54 5.70 1.76 26.84
C ASP A 54 4.23 2.16 27.08
N MET A 55 3.48 2.67 26.09
CA MET A 55 2.19 3.32 26.32
C MET A 55 1.10 2.49 27.03
N GLY A 56 1.12 1.16 27.00
CA GLY A 56 0.06 0.32 27.57
C GLY A 56 0.21 0.05 29.08
N MET A 57 1.36 0.33 29.69
CA MET A 57 1.63 0.10 31.12
C MET A 57 2.13 1.37 31.83
N PHE A 58 1.55 1.67 33.00
CA PHE A 58 1.81 2.91 33.73
C PHE A 58 3.28 3.13 34.13
N TYR A 59 4.06 2.08 34.36
CA TYR A 59 5.49 2.19 34.70
C TYR A 59 6.41 2.46 33.50
N SER A 60 5.86 2.45 32.29
CA SER A 60 6.59 2.63 31.03
C SER A 60 5.99 3.70 30.12
N ALA A 61 4.72 4.10 30.29
CA ALA A 61 4.02 4.96 29.35
C ALA A 61 4.77 6.27 29.01
N ALA A 62 5.33 6.96 30.00
CA ALA A 62 6.10 8.19 29.82
C ALA A 62 7.48 8.03 29.13
N ARG A 63 7.84 6.81 28.67
CA ARG A 63 9.02 6.56 27.83
C ARG A 63 8.77 6.87 26.36
N ASP A 64 7.53 6.74 25.91
CA ASP A 64 7.13 7.12 24.56
C ASP A 64 6.79 8.62 24.52
N PRO A 65 7.43 9.44 23.66
CA PRO A 65 7.06 10.85 23.49
C PRO A 65 5.58 11.10 23.17
N VAL A 66 4.86 10.13 22.59
CA VAL A 66 3.42 10.23 22.33
C VAL A 66 2.59 10.36 23.62
N PHE A 67 3.11 9.93 24.76
CA PHE A 67 2.52 10.13 26.09
C PHE A 67 2.15 11.59 26.34
N PHE A 68 3.08 12.50 26.07
CA PHE A 68 2.89 13.94 26.34
C PHE A 68 1.86 14.56 25.38
N ALA A 69 1.81 14.11 24.12
CA ALA A 69 0.78 14.51 23.18
C ALA A 69 -0.60 13.93 23.54
N HIS A 70 -0.65 12.69 24.03
CA HIS A 70 -1.87 12.06 24.51
C HIS A 70 -2.44 12.77 25.74
N HIS A 71 -1.61 12.97 26.78
CA HIS A 71 -2.03 13.67 28.00
C HIS A 71 -2.35 15.14 27.74
N GLY A 72 -1.65 15.82 26.82
CA GLY A 72 -2.05 17.15 26.34
C GLY A 72 -3.44 17.16 25.67
N ASN A 73 -3.83 16.09 24.97
CA ASN A 73 -5.21 15.99 24.47
C ASN A 73 -6.23 15.57 25.54
N VAL A 74 -5.81 14.86 26.60
CA VAL A 74 -6.67 14.58 27.79
C VAL A 74 -6.95 15.87 28.56
N ASP A 75 -5.94 16.67 28.81
CA ASP A 75 -6.04 18.00 29.43
C ASP A 75 -6.88 18.96 28.55
N ARG A 76 -6.68 18.92 27.22
CA ARG A 76 -7.56 19.61 26.26
C ARG A 76 -9.03 19.20 26.36
N MET A 77 -9.38 17.99 26.81
CA MET A 77 -10.78 17.64 27.07
C MET A 77 -11.34 18.37 28.30
N TRP A 78 -10.51 18.67 29.31
CA TRP A 78 -10.89 19.44 30.49
C TRP A 78 -11.16 20.90 30.12
N TYR A 79 -10.25 21.52 29.36
CA TYR A 79 -10.44 22.85 28.75
C TYR A 79 -11.74 22.94 27.92
N ILE A 80 -12.00 21.94 27.07
CA ILE A 80 -13.26 21.85 26.31
C ILE A 80 -14.48 21.74 27.24
N ARG A 81 -14.39 21.00 28.36
CA ARG A 81 -15.49 20.93 29.34
C ARG A 81 -15.77 22.29 29.97
N HIS A 82 -14.76 23.08 30.36
CA HIS A 82 -14.98 24.43 30.89
C HIS A 82 -15.69 25.33 29.88
N GLY A 83 -15.28 25.29 28.60
CA GLY A 83 -15.93 26.05 27.53
C GLY A 83 -17.37 25.63 27.25
N LEU A 84 -17.70 24.35 27.37
CA LEU A 84 -19.06 23.82 27.20
C LEU A 84 -19.97 24.07 28.41
N PHE A 85 -19.41 24.07 29.62
CA PHE A 85 -20.17 24.15 30.88
C PHE A 85 -19.63 25.24 31.84
N PRO A 86 -19.58 26.52 31.44
CA PRO A 86 -18.99 27.63 32.23
C PRO A 86 -19.79 28.02 33.51
N ARG A 87 -20.68 27.15 33.97
CA ARG A 87 -21.43 27.26 35.24
C ARG A 87 -21.28 26.03 36.14
N ASP A 88 -20.67 24.94 35.65
CA ASP A 88 -20.37 23.74 36.43
C ASP A 88 -18.87 23.72 36.76
N THR A 89 -18.48 24.55 37.74
CA THR A 89 -17.08 24.62 38.21
C THR A 89 -16.63 23.28 38.77
N ASP A 90 -15.31 23.09 38.88
CA ASP A 90 -14.71 21.84 39.36
C ASP A 90 -14.92 21.63 40.88
N PHE A 91 -14.15 20.74 41.51
CA PHE A 91 -14.33 20.48 42.95
C PHE A 91 -13.88 21.68 43.78
N ALA A 92 -14.78 22.20 44.61
CA ALA A 92 -14.48 23.29 45.56
C ALA A 92 -13.96 22.76 46.90
N ASP A 93 -13.55 21.49 46.96
CA ASP A 93 -13.09 20.82 48.17
C ASP A 93 -11.66 21.28 48.54
N PRO A 94 -11.43 21.79 49.76
CA PRO A 94 -10.08 22.18 50.20
C PRO A 94 -9.04 21.07 50.09
N ASP A 95 -9.40 19.81 50.38
CA ASP A 95 -8.46 18.68 50.32
C ASP A 95 -8.00 18.42 48.87
N TRP A 96 -8.90 18.60 47.90
CA TRP A 96 -8.56 18.54 46.47
C TRP A 96 -7.75 19.76 46.04
N LEU A 97 -8.17 20.96 46.42
CA LEU A 97 -7.53 22.22 46.03
C LEU A 97 -6.14 22.45 46.63
N ASP A 98 -5.82 21.86 47.79
CA ASP A 98 -4.49 21.87 48.42
C ASP A 98 -3.72 20.55 48.24
N ALA A 99 -4.23 19.58 47.47
CA ALA A 99 -3.45 18.41 47.04
C ALA A 99 -2.22 18.88 46.25
N THR A 100 -1.04 18.29 46.54
CA THR A 100 0.25 18.77 46.02
C THR A 100 1.04 17.71 45.28
N PHE A 101 1.63 18.14 44.17
CA PHE A 101 2.52 17.35 43.33
C PHE A 101 3.92 17.99 43.30
N LEU A 102 4.93 17.19 42.99
CA LEU A 102 6.33 17.63 42.89
C LEU A 102 6.82 17.40 41.46
N PHE A 103 7.29 18.47 40.83
CA PHE A 103 7.80 18.47 39.45
C PHE A 103 9.13 19.22 39.38
N TYR A 104 9.86 19.04 38.29
CA TYR A 104 11.04 19.85 37.99
C TYR A 104 10.67 20.97 37.00
N ASP A 105 11.16 22.18 37.26
CA ASP A 105 11.04 23.31 36.34
C ASP A 105 12.18 23.38 35.32
N GLU A 106 12.14 24.36 34.42
CA GLU A 106 13.13 24.58 33.36
C GLU A 106 14.55 24.90 33.88
N GLU A 107 14.66 25.34 35.15
CA GLU A 107 15.93 25.52 35.86
C GLU A 107 16.34 24.29 36.70
N ALA A 108 15.67 23.16 36.50
CA ALA A 108 15.87 21.89 37.21
C ALA A 108 15.69 21.99 38.74
N ARG A 109 14.88 22.95 39.22
CA ARG A 109 14.49 23.07 40.63
C ARG A 109 13.25 22.23 40.89
N LEU A 110 13.18 21.58 42.05
CA LEU A 110 12.02 20.80 42.46
C LEU A 110 10.91 21.73 42.98
N VAL A 111 9.92 22.02 42.14
CA VAL A 111 8.76 22.85 42.47
C VAL A 111 7.62 22.02 43.08
N ARG A 112 6.84 22.64 43.97
CA ARG A 112 5.60 22.07 44.51
C ARG A 112 4.42 22.82 43.93
N VAL A 113 3.58 22.10 43.19
CA VAL A 113 2.36 22.63 42.55
C VAL A 113 1.15 22.12 43.32
N ARG A 114 0.20 22.98 43.69
CA ARG A 114 -1.13 22.56 44.16
C ARG A 114 -2.11 22.49 43.00
N VAL A 115 -3.17 21.69 43.12
CA VAL A 115 -4.28 21.69 42.14
C VAL A 115 -4.84 23.09 41.89
N ARG A 116 -5.02 23.92 42.93
CA ARG A 116 -5.48 25.31 42.76
C ARG A 116 -4.55 26.21 41.94
N ASP A 117 -3.27 25.85 41.84
CA ASP A 117 -2.28 26.61 41.05
C ASP A 117 -2.36 26.26 39.55
N SER A 118 -3.20 25.29 39.16
CA SER A 118 -3.39 24.84 37.77
C SER A 118 -4.82 24.97 37.24
N LEU A 119 -5.67 25.78 37.87
CA LEU A 119 -7.08 26.02 37.45
C LEU A 119 -7.27 27.29 36.60
N ASP A 120 -6.17 27.90 36.14
CA ASP A 120 -6.17 29.12 35.33
C ASP A 120 -5.05 29.03 34.27
N GLU A 121 -5.41 28.63 33.06
CA GLU A 121 -4.49 28.46 31.94
C GLU A 121 -3.90 29.80 31.46
N ALA A 122 -4.62 30.91 31.70
CA ALA A 122 -4.13 32.26 31.38
C ALA A 122 -3.06 32.72 32.39
N ALA A 123 -3.18 32.36 33.66
CA ALA A 123 -2.13 32.52 34.65
C ALA A 123 -0.90 31.63 34.35
N LEU A 124 -1.13 30.41 33.85
CA LEU A 124 -0.09 29.50 33.33
C LEU A 124 0.41 29.88 31.92
N ARG A 125 -0.17 30.91 31.28
CA ARG A 125 0.22 31.50 30.00
C ARG A 125 0.16 30.57 28.78
N TYR A 126 -0.80 29.64 28.74
CA TYR A 126 -1.07 28.83 27.56
C TYR A 126 -2.56 28.76 27.22
N THR A 127 -2.89 28.24 26.04
CA THR A 127 -4.27 27.96 25.62
C THR A 127 -4.24 26.90 24.52
N TYR A 128 -5.35 26.17 24.34
CA TYR A 128 -5.46 25.16 23.29
C TYR A 128 -5.93 25.77 21.97
N GLN A 129 -5.35 25.29 20.87
CA GLN A 129 -5.78 25.64 19.52
C GLN A 129 -7.26 25.25 19.29
N ASP A 130 -8.03 26.21 18.77
CA ASP A 130 -9.34 25.93 18.17
C ASP A 130 -9.15 25.15 16.86
N VAL A 131 -9.88 24.04 16.74
CA VAL A 131 -9.84 23.12 15.59
C VAL A 131 -11.18 23.10 14.85
N GLY A 132 -12.08 24.04 15.16
CA GLY A 132 -13.41 24.13 14.58
C GLY A 132 -14.44 23.22 15.26
N PRO A 133 -15.61 23.00 14.61
CA PRO A 133 -16.77 22.37 15.24
C PRO A 133 -16.49 20.92 15.63
N LEU A 134 -16.62 20.61 16.93
CA LEU A 134 -16.41 19.27 17.50
C LEU A 134 -17.52 18.30 17.02
N PRO A 135 -17.28 17.42 16.02
CA PRO A 135 -18.37 16.73 15.31
C PRO A 135 -19.10 15.72 16.19
N TRP A 136 -18.41 15.21 17.22
CA TRP A 136 -18.92 14.24 18.18
C TRP A 136 -20.01 14.79 19.10
N LEU A 137 -20.19 16.11 19.23
CA LEU A 137 -21.25 16.71 20.05
C LEU A 137 -22.67 16.37 19.55
N ASN A 138 -22.82 16.05 18.26
CA ASN A 138 -24.12 15.81 17.61
C ASN A 138 -24.40 14.32 17.31
N ALA A 139 -23.56 13.40 17.80
CA ALA A 139 -23.71 11.97 17.54
C ALA A 139 -24.87 11.36 18.34
N LYS A 140 -25.70 10.52 17.70
CA LYS A 140 -26.85 9.82 18.32
C LYS A 140 -26.71 8.29 18.28
N PRO A 141 -27.41 7.53 19.16
CA PRO A 141 -27.46 6.07 19.12
C PRO A 141 -28.48 5.54 18.09
N SER A 142 -28.39 4.26 17.74
CA SER A 142 -29.39 3.51 16.96
C SER A 142 -30.09 2.43 17.81
N THR A 143 -31.25 1.95 17.38
CA THR A 143 -32.16 1.12 18.20
C THR A 143 -32.57 -0.19 17.52
N GLY A 144 -32.93 -1.21 18.33
CA GLY A 144 -33.37 -2.53 17.86
C GLY A 144 -34.16 -3.31 18.92
N PRO A 145 -34.97 -4.32 18.52
CA PRO A 145 -35.93 -5.02 19.40
C PRO A 145 -35.32 -6.18 20.21
N ALA A 146 -36.06 -6.69 21.21
CA ALA A 146 -35.54 -7.57 22.27
C ALA A 146 -36.22 -8.95 22.40
N GLY A 147 -35.49 -9.91 22.99
CA GLY A 147 -35.90 -11.29 23.31
C GLY A 147 -35.12 -11.85 24.52
N ALA A 148 -35.52 -13.02 25.05
CA ALA A 148 -35.19 -13.45 26.42
C ALA A 148 -34.06 -14.52 26.57
N LEU A 149 -33.71 -14.79 27.84
CA LEU A 149 -32.50 -15.41 28.42
C LEU A 149 -32.58 -16.96 28.64
N PRO A 150 -31.53 -17.70 29.09
CA PRO A 150 -30.33 -17.26 29.86
C PRO A 150 -28.91 -17.81 29.50
N GLY A 151 -27.86 -17.08 29.95
CA GLY A 151 -26.43 -17.40 29.81
C GLY A 151 -25.48 -16.67 30.80
N THR A 152 -24.16 -16.92 30.74
CA THR A 152 -23.08 -16.42 31.64
C THR A 152 -22.19 -15.32 31.00
N LEU A 153 -21.19 -14.76 31.72
CA LEU A 153 -20.36 -13.60 31.27
C LEU A 153 -19.10 -13.96 30.43
N ASP A 154 -18.97 -15.23 30.05
CA ASP A 154 -18.31 -15.64 28.80
C ASP A 154 -19.18 -15.30 27.56
N LYS A 155 -20.41 -14.83 27.78
CA LYS A 155 -21.40 -14.35 26.80
C LYS A 155 -21.93 -12.98 27.25
N THR A 156 -22.86 -12.41 26.49
CA THR A 156 -23.50 -11.12 26.82
C THR A 156 -24.46 -11.23 28.01
N VAL A 157 -24.05 -10.79 29.20
CA VAL A 157 -24.93 -10.76 30.39
C VAL A 157 -25.92 -9.61 30.31
N ARG A 158 -27.21 -9.93 30.31
CA ARG A 158 -28.31 -8.95 30.32
C ARG A 158 -29.00 -8.89 31.69
N VAL A 159 -29.13 -7.69 32.24
CA VAL A 159 -29.87 -7.43 33.49
C VAL A 159 -31.02 -6.47 33.19
N ALA A 160 -32.25 -6.92 33.44
CA ALA A 160 -33.45 -6.09 33.38
C ALA A 160 -33.60 -5.31 34.70
N LEU A 161 -33.50 -3.99 34.63
CA LEU A 161 -33.59 -3.08 35.77
C LEU A 161 -34.91 -2.32 35.74
N THR A 162 -35.66 -2.35 36.83
CA THR A 162 -36.87 -1.53 37.02
C THR A 162 -36.45 -0.12 37.42
N ARG A 163 -36.89 0.90 36.67
CA ARG A 163 -36.57 2.30 36.94
C ARG A 163 -37.38 2.85 38.12
N PRO A 164 -36.78 3.58 39.07
CA PRO A 164 -37.51 4.16 40.21
C PRO A 164 -38.50 5.26 39.83
N LYS A 165 -38.21 6.03 38.77
CA LYS A 165 -39.08 7.05 38.15
C LYS A 165 -39.15 6.80 36.63
N THR A 166 -40.33 6.89 36.03
CA THR A 166 -40.56 6.75 34.57
C THR A 166 -41.06 8.05 33.92
N SER A 167 -40.93 9.15 34.64
CA SER A 167 -41.25 10.51 34.21
C SER A 167 -40.47 11.43 35.14
N ARG A 168 -39.36 11.99 34.65
CA ARG A 168 -38.54 12.99 35.35
C ARG A 168 -38.70 14.32 34.62
N SER A 169 -39.04 15.38 35.34
CA SER A 169 -39.08 16.73 34.78
C SER A 169 -37.68 17.19 34.33
N ARG A 170 -37.59 18.18 33.42
CA ARG A 170 -36.31 18.76 32.97
C ARG A 170 -35.42 19.15 34.16
N LYS A 171 -36.01 19.84 35.14
CA LYS A 171 -35.35 20.29 36.38
C LYS A 171 -34.85 19.13 37.26
N GLU A 172 -35.53 17.98 37.27
CA GLU A 172 -35.02 16.78 37.94
C GLU A 172 -33.86 16.14 37.17
N LYS A 173 -33.91 16.11 35.83
CA LYS A 173 -32.80 15.59 35.00
C LYS A 173 -31.55 16.47 35.08
N ASP A 174 -31.73 17.79 35.16
CA ASP A 174 -30.63 18.73 35.39
C ASP A 174 -29.98 18.51 36.79
N ALA A 175 -30.77 18.12 37.79
CA ALA A 175 -30.33 17.91 39.18
C ALA A 175 -29.73 16.52 39.45
N GLU A 176 -30.46 15.45 39.12
CA GLU A 176 -30.20 14.04 39.43
C GLU A 176 -29.90 13.26 38.14
N GLU A 177 -28.64 12.82 37.96
CA GLU A 177 -28.32 11.92 36.83
C GLU A 177 -28.63 10.46 37.18
N GLU A 178 -29.33 9.77 36.29
CA GLU A 178 -29.69 8.35 36.42
C GLU A 178 -28.58 7.49 35.79
N ALA A 179 -28.05 6.51 36.54
CA ALA A 179 -26.89 5.74 36.13
C ALA A 179 -27.01 4.25 36.49
N PRO A 180 -26.66 3.29 35.59
CA PRO A 180 -26.43 1.91 35.99
C PRO A 180 -25.13 1.84 36.81
N VAL A 181 -25.20 1.23 37.98
CA VAL A 181 -24.02 0.93 38.82
C VAL A 181 -23.73 -0.57 38.67
N ILE A 182 -22.52 -0.91 38.26
CA ILE A 182 -22.05 -2.29 38.10
C ILE A 182 -21.09 -2.59 39.25
N GLU A 183 -21.49 -3.50 40.14
CA GLU A 183 -20.80 -3.75 41.41
C GLU A 183 -20.06 -5.10 41.41
N GLY A 184 -18.87 -5.11 42.02
CA GLY A 184 -18.08 -6.32 42.23
C GLY A 184 -17.58 -6.97 40.94
N ILE A 185 -17.00 -6.16 40.05
CA ILE A 185 -16.26 -6.60 38.85
C ILE A 185 -15.00 -7.35 39.32
N GLU A 186 -14.99 -8.68 39.28
CA GLU A 186 -13.86 -9.47 39.78
C GLU A 186 -12.86 -9.86 38.68
N VAL A 187 -11.64 -9.33 38.69
CA VAL A 187 -10.54 -9.69 37.76
C VAL A 187 -9.51 -10.57 38.50
N PRO A 188 -9.02 -11.69 37.91
CA PRO A 188 -8.10 -12.60 38.59
C PRO A 188 -6.62 -12.34 38.40
N ASP A 189 -6.20 -11.98 37.20
CA ASP A 189 -4.81 -11.71 36.92
C ASP A 189 -4.51 -10.21 37.04
N HIS A 190 -3.32 -9.89 37.57
CA HIS A 190 -2.88 -8.51 37.78
C HIS A 190 -2.30 -7.87 36.50
N SER A 191 -1.97 -8.67 35.49
CA SER A 191 -1.52 -8.24 34.15
C SER A 191 -2.63 -8.18 33.09
N ALA A 192 -3.82 -8.74 33.35
CA ALA A 192 -4.87 -8.87 32.33
C ALA A 192 -5.66 -7.57 32.09
N TYR A 193 -5.51 -6.99 30.89
CA TYR A 193 -6.42 -5.96 30.38
C TYR A 193 -7.82 -6.56 30.14
N VAL A 194 -8.83 -6.01 30.81
CA VAL A 194 -10.24 -6.41 30.68
C VAL A 194 -11.02 -5.31 29.96
N LYS A 195 -11.72 -5.69 28.87
CA LYS A 195 -12.71 -4.84 28.22
C LYS A 195 -14.03 -5.56 28.04
N PHE A 196 -15.08 -4.95 28.59
CA PHE A 196 -16.48 -5.23 28.25
C PHE A 196 -17.15 -3.92 27.81
N ASP A 197 -18.05 -4.00 26.83
CA ASP A 197 -18.89 -2.88 26.43
C ASP A 197 -20.23 -2.97 27.18
N VAL A 198 -20.75 -1.84 27.68
CA VAL A 198 -22.07 -1.79 28.34
C VAL A 198 -23.09 -1.19 27.38
N PHE A 199 -23.89 -2.05 26.77
CA PHE A 199 -25.01 -1.69 25.89
C PHE A 199 -26.33 -1.65 26.66
N VAL A 200 -27.40 -1.23 25.98
CA VAL A 200 -28.79 -1.48 26.38
C VAL A 200 -29.47 -2.20 25.21
N ASN A 201 -29.97 -3.43 25.44
CA ASN A 201 -30.58 -4.35 24.45
C ASN A 201 -29.68 -4.89 23.28
N ALA A 202 -28.80 -5.90 23.48
CA ALA A 202 -28.04 -6.55 22.36
C ALA A 202 -27.65 -8.06 22.57
N LEU A 203 -27.50 -8.85 21.48
CA LEU A 203 -27.46 -10.36 21.43
C LEU A 203 -26.09 -11.06 21.77
N GLU A 204 -25.86 -12.35 21.40
CA GLU A 204 -25.08 -13.31 22.25
C GLU A 204 -24.26 -14.47 21.59
N ASN A 205 -23.13 -14.87 22.22
CA ASN A 205 -22.41 -16.19 22.31
C ASN A 205 -21.01 -15.99 23.00
N ALA A 206 -20.09 -16.93 23.36
CA ALA A 206 -20.03 -18.36 23.81
C ALA A 206 -18.55 -18.87 23.70
N ASP A 207 -17.87 -19.77 24.46
CA ASP A 207 -17.90 -20.59 25.73
C ASP A 207 -16.39 -21.03 25.93
N GLU A 208 -15.70 -21.41 27.03
CA GLU A 208 -15.86 -21.65 28.49
C GLU A 208 -14.42 -21.68 29.16
N ARG A 209 -14.26 -21.92 30.49
CA ARG A 209 -13.05 -22.46 31.21
C ARG A 209 -12.10 -21.59 32.12
N LYS A 210 -12.67 -20.88 33.10
CA LYS A 210 -12.38 -20.96 34.57
C LYS A 210 -10.94 -20.88 35.15
N ARG A 211 -10.64 -19.85 36.00
CA ARG A 211 -10.33 -19.94 37.48
C ARG A 211 -9.97 -18.60 38.23
N SER A 212 -10.73 -18.28 39.30
CA SER A 212 -10.38 -17.59 40.61
C SER A 212 -9.86 -16.12 40.75
N PRO A 213 -10.67 -15.11 41.23
CA PRO A 213 -10.35 -13.64 41.17
C PRO A 213 -10.46 -12.69 42.44
N ARG A 214 -10.31 -11.34 42.26
CA ARG A 214 -10.49 -10.18 43.23
C ARG A 214 -11.30 -8.99 42.62
N LYS A 215 -11.93 -8.06 43.39
CA LYS A 215 -13.10 -7.18 42.97
C LYS A 215 -12.91 -5.64 42.79
N THR A 216 -13.77 -5.01 41.94
CA THR A 216 -13.86 -3.57 41.51
C THR A 216 -15.34 -3.07 41.25
N VAL A 217 -15.61 -1.81 40.88
CA VAL A 217 -16.96 -1.20 40.60
C VAL A 217 -16.92 -0.21 39.39
N ALA A 218 -18.04 0.01 38.65
CA ALA A 218 -18.16 0.98 37.54
C ALA A 218 -19.54 1.69 37.44
N ARG A 219 -19.63 2.84 36.74
CA ARG A 219 -20.86 3.68 36.56
C ARG A 219 -20.89 4.39 35.19
N PHE A 220 -22.10 4.69 34.66
CA PHE A 220 -22.30 5.43 33.40
C PHE A 220 -23.55 6.32 33.45
N GLY A 221 -23.51 7.55 32.91
CA GLY A 221 -24.72 8.40 32.79
C GLY A 221 -25.61 7.99 31.62
N ILE A 222 -26.93 7.87 31.84
CA ILE A 222 -27.91 7.39 30.85
C ILE A 222 -29.17 8.26 30.68
N SER A 223 -29.33 9.43 31.33
CA SER A 223 -30.56 10.24 31.16
C SER A 223 -30.79 10.65 29.70
N ASP A 224 -29.78 11.24 29.07
CA ASP A 224 -29.83 11.65 27.64
C ASP A 224 -29.99 10.42 26.73
N LEU A 225 -29.37 9.29 27.08
CA LEU A 225 -29.47 8.03 26.31
C LEU A 225 -30.91 7.53 26.25
N LEU A 226 -31.65 7.62 27.36
CA LEU A 226 -33.05 7.21 27.42
C LEU A 226 -33.98 8.17 26.68
N GLU A 227 -33.67 9.47 26.60
CA GLU A 227 -34.39 10.40 25.71
C GLU A 227 -34.10 10.08 24.23
N ASP A 228 -32.83 9.94 23.84
CA ASP A 228 -32.42 9.72 22.45
C ASP A 228 -32.95 8.41 21.83
N ILE A 229 -33.03 7.33 22.62
CA ILE A 229 -33.57 6.04 22.15
C ILE A 229 -35.09 5.91 22.37
N GLY A 230 -35.77 6.96 22.84
CA GLY A 230 -37.21 6.98 23.12
C GLY A 230 -37.66 6.11 24.31
N ALA A 231 -36.74 5.68 25.16
CA ALA A 231 -37.00 4.75 26.27
C ALA A 231 -37.23 5.44 27.63
N ASP A 232 -37.19 6.77 27.74
CA ASP A 232 -37.43 7.46 29.03
C ASP A 232 -38.85 7.26 29.59
N GLY A 233 -39.83 6.89 28.76
CA GLY A 233 -41.15 6.43 29.23
C GLY A 233 -41.18 4.99 29.76
N HIS A 234 -40.13 4.20 29.55
CA HIS A 234 -40.12 2.77 29.89
C HIS A 234 -39.86 2.54 31.38
N LYS A 235 -40.62 1.60 31.96
CA LYS A 235 -40.49 1.16 33.36
C LYS A 235 -39.35 0.19 33.61
N THR A 236 -38.90 -0.50 32.57
CA THR A 236 -37.82 -1.49 32.64
C THR A 236 -36.83 -1.24 31.50
N ILE A 237 -35.53 -1.29 31.80
CA ILE A 237 -34.44 -1.17 30.83
C ILE A 237 -33.53 -2.40 30.93
N VAL A 238 -32.93 -2.87 29.83
CA VAL A 238 -32.11 -4.09 29.82
C VAL A 238 -30.64 -3.77 29.53
N VAL A 239 -29.87 -3.57 30.59
CA VAL A 239 -28.41 -3.33 30.51
C VAL A 239 -27.74 -4.62 30.05
N SER A 240 -26.96 -4.55 28.98
CA SER A 240 -26.34 -5.70 28.28
C SER A 240 -24.81 -5.55 28.31
N ILE A 241 -24.15 -6.26 29.21
CA ILE A 241 -22.69 -6.28 29.36
C ILE A 241 -22.12 -7.28 28.36
N VAL A 242 -21.49 -6.80 27.29
CA VAL A 242 -20.88 -7.60 26.22
C VAL A 242 -19.37 -7.74 26.48
N PRO A 243 -18.84 -8.95 26.74
CA PRO A 243 -17.39 -9.16 26.85
C PRO A 243 -16.68 -8.90 25.51
N ARG A 244 -15.45 -8.38 25.55
CA ARG A 244 -14.64 -8.10 24.33
C ARG A 244 -13.21 -8.62 24.39
N SER A 245 -12.54 -8.52 25.55
CA SER A 245 -11.17 -9.03 25.74
C SER A 245 -10.89 -9.24 27.23
N GLY A 246 -10.19 -10.32 27.58
CA GLY A 246 -9.81 -10.65 28.96
C GLY A 246 -10.96 -11.03 29.90
N CYS A 247 -12.19 -11.18 29.39
CA CYS A 247 -13.40 -11.34 30.22
C CYS A 247 -13.65 -12.76 30.74
N ASP A 248 -12.95 -13.78 30.23
CA ASP A 248 -13.19 -15.23 30.36
C ASP A 248 -13.21 -15.77 31.81
N SER A 249 -12.83 -14.90 32.75
CA SER A 249 -12.63 -15.18 34.16
C SER A 249 -13.23 -14.10 35.08
N VAL A 250 -13.90 -13.10 34.48
CA VAL A 250 -14.45 -11.92 35.16
C VAL A 250 -15.82 -12.20 35.73
N ARG A 251 -16.09 -11.76 36.96
CA ARG A 251 -17.42 -11.82 37.58
C ARG A 251 -18.00 -10.43 37.78
N VAL A 252 -19.33 -10.33 37.92
CA VAL A 252 -20.04 -9.13 38.38
C VAL A 252 -20.97 -9.59 39.50
N SER A 253 -20.98 -8.91 40.65
CA SER A 253 -21.83 -9.31 41.79
C SER A 253 -23.21 -8.64 41.81
N GLY A 254 -23.39 -7.54 41.08
CA GLY A 254 -24.69 -6.89 40.93
C GLY A 254 -24.70 -5.81 39.86
N VAL A 255 -25.89 -5.51 39.35
CA VAL A 255 -26.16 -4.29 38.57
C VAL A 255 -27.41 -3.64 39.16
N SER A 256 -27.35 -2.34 39.44
CA SER A 256 -28.42 -1.55 40.04
C SER A 256 -28.61 -0.21 39.29
N ILE A 257 -29.66 0.54 39.62
CA ILE A 257 -29.80 1.94 39.19
C ILE A 257 -29.52 2.84 40.40
N GLY A 258 -28.56 3.74 40.25
CA GLY A 258 -28.26 4.79 41.22
C GLY A 258 -28.60 6.17 40.67
N TYR A 259 -28.70 7.14 41.59
CA TYR A 259 -28.79 8.57 41.27
C TYR A 259 -27.54 9.29 41.75
N SER A 260 -26.92 10.08 40.88
CA SER A 260 -25.83 10.99 41.25
C SER A 260 -26.43 12.32 41.72
N ILE A 261 -26.25 12.65 43.01
CA ILE A 261 -26.85 13.81 43.69
C ILE A 261 -25.78 14.87 43.96
N ASN A 262 -26.04 16.13 43.61
CA ASN A 262 -25.21 17.26 44.04
C ASN A 262 -25.33 17.45 45.56
N VAL A 263 -24.26 17.17 46.32
CA VAL A 263 -24.22 17.42 47.77
C VAL A 263 -23.74 18.85 48.05
N ALA A 264 -24.57 19.64 48.74
CA ALA A 264 -24.21 20.94 49.29
C ALA A 264 -23.70 20.80 50.75
N PRO A 265 -22.80 21.68 51.23
CA PRO A 265 -22.04 21.44 52.45
C PRO A 265 -22.86 21.57 53.74
N GLY A 266 -22.61 20.66 54.68
CA GLY A 266 -23.18 20.66 56.04
C GLY A 266 -22.09 20.47 57.10
N THR A 267 -22.10 21.29 58.14
CA THR A 267 -21.07 21.35 59.19
C THR A 267 -21.23 20.28 60.27
N THR A 268 -20.14 19.68 60.79
CA THR A 268 -19.81 19.72 62.24
C THR A 268 -18.45 19.13 62.63
N ALA A 269 -17.82 19.78 63.62
CA ALA A 269 -16.92 19.26 64.68
C ALA A 269 -15.72 18.34 64.36
N THR A 270 -14.51 18.85 64.65
CA THR A 270 -13.28 18.06 64.88
C THR A 270 -13.00 17.83 66.38
N PRO A 271 -12.29 16.74 66.73
CA PRO A 271 -11.37 16.71 67.88
C PRO A 271 -9.88 16.86 67.48
N ARG A 272 -8.97 16.90 68.46
CA ARG A 272 -7.58 17.39 68.33
C ARG A 272 -6.50 16.35 68.72
N MET A 273 -5.28 16.59 68.19
CA MET A 273 -3.94 16.27 68.78
C MET A 273 -3.49 14.79 68.83
N ALA A 274 -2.19 14.44 68.79
CA ALA A 274 -0.93 15.21 68.62
C ALA A 274 0.25 14.32 68.09
N PRO A 275 1.32 14.90 67.50
CA PRO A 275 2.58 14.22 67.11
C PRO A 275 3.59 14.11 68.29
N PRO A 276 4.52 13.12 68.34
CA PRO A 276 5.83 13.13 67.62
C PRO A 276 6.37 11.68 67.33
N PRO A 277 7.69 11.35 67.17
CA PRO A 277 8.92 12.09 66.79
C PRO A 277 9.71 11.48 65.58
N PRO A 278 10.83 12.09 65.12
CA PRO A 278 11.80 11.55 64.13
C PRO A 278 13.17 11.14 64.77
N PRO A 279 14.26 10.89 64.00
CA PRO A 279 14.56 9.83 63.03
C PRO A 279 15.67 8.86 63.59
N PRO A 280 16.41 8.08 62.76
CA PRO A 280 17.85 8.44 62.58
C PRO A 280 18.45 8.11 61.18
N CYS A 281 19.77 8.35 61.04
CA CYS A 281 20.49 8.64 59.79
C CYS A 281 21.51 7.59 59.29
N ILE A 282 21.82 7.63 57.97
CA ILE A 282 23.15 7.56 57.30
C ILE A 282 24.12 6.37 57.60
N THR A 283 24.65 5.71 56.54
CA THR A 283 26.12 5.54 56.31
C THR A 283 26.52 5.07 54.89
N ASN A 284 27.78 5.33 54.52
CA ASN A 284 28.37 5.23 53.17
C ASN A 284 29.19 3.93 52.92
N LEU A 285 29.62 3.71 51.66
CA LEU A 285 31.03 3.60 51.17
C LEU A 285 30.97 3.65 49.61
N GLN A 286 31.66 4.51 48.86
CA GLN A 286 33.12 4.62 48.53
C GLN A 286 33.76 3.38 47.86
N SER A 287 34.74 3.48 46.94
CA SER A 287 35.13 4.53 45.95
C SER A 287 36.29 4.01 45.07
N THR A 288 36.57 4.62 43.89
CA THR A 288 37.91 5.02 43.34
C THR A 288 37.97 5.08 41.80
N LEU A 289 38.90 5.89 41.28
CA LEU A 289 39.28 6.11 39.88
C LEU A 289 40.79 5.97 39.73
N ARG A 290 41.30 5.72 38.50
CA ARG A 290 42.56 6.35 38.05
C ARG A 290 42.73 6.41 36.53
N TYR A 291 43.58 7.35 36.13
CA TYR A 291 43.82 7.87 34.78
C TYR A 291 44.99 7.18 34.07
N ASN A 292 45.08 7.32 32.73
CA ASN A 292 46.16 8.12 32.12
C ASN A 292 45.92 8.45 30.63
N ASN A 293 46.43 9.62 30.22
CA ASN A 293 46.41 10.14 28.86
C ASN A 293 47.76 9.93 28.17
N LEU A 294 47.78 9.95 26.82
CA LEU A 294 48.73 10.80 26.06
C LEU A 294 48.32 10.94 24.57
N LEU A 295 48.60 12.11 24.01
CA LEU A 295 48.36 12.50 22.61
C LEU A 295 49.69 12.56 21.84
N LEU A 296 49.66 12.49 20.50
CA LEU A 296 50.37 13.43 19.61
C LEU A 296 50.00 13.26 18.12
N HIS A 297 50.04 14.37 17.37
CA HIS A 297 49.78 14.43 15.92
C HIS A 297 51.04 14.16 15.08
N ARG A 298 50.84 13.69 13.83
CA ARG A 298 51.50 14.31 12.66
C ARG A 298 50.73 14.10 11.34
N LYS A 299 51.00 14.95 10.35
CA LYS A 299 50.36 15.00 9.02
C LYS A 299 51.36 14.74 7.89
N THR A 300 50.85 14.18 6.78
CA THR A 300 51.31 14.30 5.37
C THR A 300 52.75 13.95 4.99
N LYS A 301 52.90 12.99 4.06
CA LYS A 301 53.29 13.22 2.65
C LYS A 301 52.94 11.98 1.81
N GLY A 302 52.76 12.13 0.50
CA GLY A 302 52.27 11.07 -0.41
C GLY A 302 53.26 10.66 -1.51
N TRP A 303 52.87 9.68 -2.34
CA TRP A 303 53.65 9.18 -3.48
C TRP A 303 52.72 8.71 -4.60
N LYS A 304 53.08 8.98 -5.87
CA LYS A 304 52.54 8.37 -7.11
C LYS A 304 53.71 7.77 -7.91
N PRO A 305 53.44 6.92 -8.92
CA PRO A 305 53.29 5.48 -8.83
C PRO A 305 54.60 4.75 -9.24
N ARG A 306 54.58 3.43 -9.34
CA ARG A 306 55.58 2.67 -10.13
C ARG A 306 54.89 1.65 -11.03
N ASN A 307 55.24 1.68 -12.31
CA ASN A 307 54.82 0.66 -13.27
C ASN A 307 55.51 -0.67 -12.93
N VAL A 308 54.75 -1.76 -12.97
CA VAL A 308 55.28 -3.12 -13.13
C VAL A 308 54.49 -3.76 -14.26
N SER A 309 55.14 -4.00 -15.39
CA SER A 309 54.55 -4.76 -16.50
C SER A 309 54.88 -6.24 -16.32
N CYS A 310 53.86 -7.07 -16.15
CA CYS A 310 53.96 -8.51 -16.32
C CYS A 310 53.37 -8.88 -17.68
N ARG A 311 54.18 -9.50 -18.53
CA ARG A 311 53.69 -10.09 -19.79
C ARG A 311 52.91 -11.35 -19.46
N VAL A 312 51.75 -11.53 -20.08
CA VAL A 312 51.08 -12.84 -20.18
C VAL A 312 51.71 -13.58 -21.36
N ASP A 313 52.13 -14.82 -21.14
CA ASP A 313 52.65 -15.69 -22.21
C ASP A 313 51.51 -16.48 -22.89
N ARG A 314 51.77 -17.05 -24.07
CA ARG A 314 50.74 -17.71 -24.91
C ARG A 314 50.81 -19.24 -24.81
N ARG A 315 49.63 -19.88 -24.89
CA ARG A 315 49.27 -21.33 -24.74
C ARG A 315 48.60 -21.59 -23.38
N ASP A 316 47.45 -22.27 -23.25
CA ASP A 316 46.55 -22.95 -24.22
C ASP A 316 45.11 -22.38 -24.05
N VAL A 317 44.16 -22.36 -24.99
CA VAL A 317 43.78 -23.17 -26.18
C VAL A 317 42.83 -24.36 -25.86
N LEU A 318 41.54 -24.15 -26.21
CA LEU A 318 40.44 -25.10 -26.41
C LEU A 318 39.89 -25.91 -25.22
N LEU A 319 38.63 -25.62 -24.85
CA LEU A 319 37.46 -26.48 -25.08
C LEU A 319 36.17 -25.66 -24.87
N GLY A 320 35.09 -25.93 -25.63
CA GLY A 320 33.76 -25.32 -25.38
C GLY A 320 33.05 -24.58 -26.53
N ILE A 321 33.52 -24.66 -27.78
CA ILE A 321 32.78 -24.06 -28.92
C ILE A 321 31.66 -25.00 -29.38
N SER A 322 30.41 -24.63 -29.08
CA SER A 322 29.21 -25.20 -29.71
C SER A 322 28.12 -24.12 -29.81
N GLY A 323 27.99 -23.50 -30.99
CA GLY A 323 27.05 -22.38 -31.21
C GLY A 323 27.30 -21.53 -32.45
N ALA A 324 28.50 -21.60 -33.05
CA ALA A 324 28.83 -20.86 -34.27
C ALA A 324 28.19 -21.48 -35.53
N ALA A 325 26.90 -21.21 -35.78
CA ALA A 325 26.14 -21.78 -36.90
C ALA A 325 25.12 -20.82 -37.58
N ALA A 326 25.26 -19.50 -37.38
CA ALA A 326 24.55 -18.46 -38.13
C ALA A 326 25.33 -17.12 -38.06
N MET A 327 25.42 -16.29 -39.11
CA MET A 327 25.31 -16.60 -40.54
C MET A 327 26.16 -15.56 -41.32
N VAL A 328 26.67 -15.91 -42.51
CA VAL A 328 27.33 -14.95 -43.41
C VAL A 328 26.44 -14.69 -44.63
N ALA A 329 25.73 -13.57 -44.61
CA ALA A 329 25.07 -12.97 -45.76
C ALA A 329 25.07 -11.45 -45.54
N THR A 330 25.86 -10.62 -46.25
CA THR A 330 25.69 -10.21 -47.66
C THR A 330 24.27 -9.80 -48.02
N GLN A 331 24.12 -8.58 -48.54
CA GLN A 331 22.85 -8.00 -48.99
C GLN A 331 22.12 -8.92 -49.99
N GLY A 332 20.83 -9.19 -49.75
CA GLY A 332 19.90 -9.65 -50.79
C GLY A 332 19.17 -10.98 -50.54
N GLY A 333 18.13 -10.93 -49.71
CA GLY A 333 16.89 -11.71 -49.90
C GLY A 333 16.82 -13.16 -49.38
N GLY A 334 15.67 -13.49 -48.76
CA GLY A 334 15.05 -14.81 -48.96
C GLY A 334 15.37 -15.93 -47.96
N GLY A 335 15.51 -15.64 -46.66
CA GLY A 335 15.57 -16.71 -45.65
C GLY A 335 15.37 -16.18 -44.23
N ALA A 336 14.22 -16.46 -43.63
CA ALA A 336 13.94 -16.11 -42.23
C ALA A 336 14.66 -17.10 -41.30
N LEU A 337 15.86 -16.73 -40.84
CA LEU A 337 16.40 -17.29 -39.60
C LEU A 337 15.67 -16.67 -38.41
N ALA A 338 15.42 -17.46 -37.38
CA ALA A 338 14.97 -16.96 -36.09
C ALA A 338 16.06 -16.05 -35.49
N ALA A 339 15.66 -14.92 -34.91
CA ALA A 339 16.50 -13.92 -34.28
C ALA A 339 16.02 -13.55 -32.85
N PRO A 340 15.79 -14.51 -31.94
CA PRO A 340 15.42 -14.22 -30.56
C PRO A 340 16.51 -13.41 -29.83
N ILE A 341 16.12 -12.37 -29.08
CA ILE A 341 17.04 -11.66 -28.16
C ILE A 341 17.69 -12.66 -27.20
N GLN A 342 19.02 -12.70 -27.16
CA GLN A 342 19.78 -13.65 -26.33
C GLN A 342 20.31 -13.02 -25.06
N ALA A 343 20.43 -13.83 -24.01
CA ALA A 343 20.99 -13.38 -22.74
C ALA A 343 22.45 -12.89 -22.94
N PRO A 344 22.79 -11.66 -22.49
CA PRO A 344 24.05 -11.01 -22.82
C PRO A 344 25.26 -11.64 -22.13
N ASP A 345 26.47 -11.35 -22.62
CA ASP A 345 27.69 -11.67 -21.87
C ASP A 345 27.80 -10.70 -20.67
N LEU A 346 27.64 -11.23 -19.46
CA LEU A 346 27.74 -10.45 -18.23
C LEU A 346 29.17 -9.94 -17.95
N GLY A 347 30.17 -10.43 -18.70
CA GLY A 347 31.52 -9.89 -18.71
C GLY A 347 31.66 -8.62 -19.57
N ASP A 348 30.80 -8.44 -20.58
CA ASP A 348 30.78 -7.30 -21.49
C ASP A 348 29.66 -6.34 -21.06
N CYS A 349 29.80 -5.83 -19.85
CA CYS A 349 28.87 -4.88 -19.25
C CYS A 349 29.43 -3.46 -19.28
N HIS A 350 28.62 -2.52 -19.74
CA HIS A 350 28.98 -1.12 -19.93
C HIS A 350 28.30 -0.22 -18.91
N GLN A 351 28.76 1.02 -18.79
CA GLN A 351 28.04 2.03 -18.01
C GLN A 351 27.08 2.79 -18.93
N PRO A 352 25.87 3.14 -18.45
CA PRO A 352 24.99 4.07 -19.14
C PRO A 352 25.76 5.36 -19.46
N VAL A 353 25.68 5.84 -20.71
CA VAL A 353 26.41 7.04 -21.16
C VAL A 353 25.51 8.27 -21.09
N ASP A 354 24.27 8.17 -21.58
CA ASP A 354 23.28 9.24 -21.53
C ASP A 354 22.42 9.17 -20.24
N VAL A 355 23.07 9.02 -19.09
CA VAL A 355 22.44 9.37 -17.80
C VAL A 355 22.45 10.89 -17.60
N PRO A 356 21.46 11.45 -16.87
CA PRO A 356 21.40 12.89 -16.60
C PRO A 356 22.71 13.40 -16.00
N ALA A 357 23.21 14.56 -16.43
CA ALA A 357 24.48 15.12 -15.92
C ALA A 357 24.46 15.46 -14.40
N THR A 358 23.27 15.45 -13.80
CA THR A 358 22.95 15.59 -12.37
C THR A 358 22.93 14.26 -11.60
N ALA A 359 22.91 13.12 -12.30
CA ALA A 359 22.88 11.80 -11.68
C ALA A 359 24.18 11.53 -10.88
N PRO A 360 24.10 10.80 -9.76
CA PRO A 360 25.30 10.36 -9.05
C PRO A 360 26.12 9.39 -9.93
N ALA A 361 27.38 9.15 -9.56
CA ALA A 361 28.18 8.10 -10.19
C ALA A 361 27.56 6.72 -9.89
N ILE A 362 26.78 6.20 -10.83
CA ILE A 362 26.08 4.92 -10.75
C ILE A 362 26.98 3.84 -11.36
N ASN A 363 26.92 2.62 -10.81
CA ASN A 363 27.43 1.43 -11.46
C ASN A 363 26.28 0.42 -11.59
N CYS A 364 25.83 0.17 -12.82
CA CYS A 364 24.73 -0.74 -13.07
C CYS A 364 25.16 -2.20 -13.30
N CYS A 365 26.44 -2.45 -13.57
CA CYS A 365 26.94 -3.80 -13.78
C CYS A 365 26.83 -4.65 -12.50
N PRO A 366 26.11 -5.78 -12.53
CA PRO A 366 26.11 -6.74 -11.43
C PRO A 366 27.50 -7.34 -11.20
N THR A 367 27.72 -7.93 -10.03
CA THR A 367 28.93 -8.72 -9.76
C THR A 367 28.88 -10.01 -10.57
N TYR A 368 29.86 -10.17 -11.47
CA TYR A 368 30.05 -11.36 -12.29
C TYR A 368 31.50 -11.85 -12.14
N SER A 369 31.68 -13.18 -12.20
CA SER A 369 33.01 -13.82 -12.16
C SER A 369 33.27 -14.50 -13.50
N ALA A 370 34.41 -14.19 -14.12
CA ALA A 370 34.81 -14.83 -15.37
C ALA A 370 34.90 -16.37 -15.20
N GLY A 371 34.18 -17.10 -16.03
CA GLY A 371 34.04 -18.57 -15.92
C GLY A 371 32.85 -19.05 -15.09
N THR A 372 31.95 -18.17 -14.63
CA THR A 372 30.65 -18.58 -14.08
C THR A 372 29.85 -19.33 -15.16
N VAL A 373 29.58 -20.62 -14.91
CA VAL A 373 28.74 -21.44 -15.80
C VAL A 373 27.27 -21.22 -15.44
N ALA A 374 26.48 -20.79 -16.41
CA ALA A 374 25.02 -20.71 -16.27
C ALA A 374 24.36 -22.08 -16.38
N VAL A 375 23.28 -22.30 -15.63
CA VAL A 375 22.36 -23.43 -15.80
C VAL A 375 21.11 -22.98 -16.54
N ASP A 376 20.51 -23.83 -17.38
CA ASP A 376 19.20 -23.54 -17.95
C ASP A 376 18.11 -23.67 -16.86
N PHE A 377 17.09 -22.82 -16.95
CA PHE A 377 15.95 -22.81 -16.03
C PHE A 377 15.12 -24.09 -16.12
N ALA A 378 14.63 -24.53 -14.96
CA ALA A 378 13.62 -25.58 -14.86
C ALA A 378 12.54 -25.14 -13.86
N PRO A 379 11.24 -25.24 -14.21
CA PRO A 379 10.16 -24.97 -13.26
C PRO A 379 10.28 -25.85 -12.00
N PRO A 380 9.99 -25.30 -10.81
CA PRO A 380 10.07 -26.07 -9.57
C PRO A 380 9.01 -27.18 -9.52
N PRO A 381 9.26 -28.29 -8.79
CA PRO A 381 8.35 -29.44 -8.74
C PRO A 381 6.90 -29.08 -8.40
N ALA A 382 5.95 -29.82 -8.97
CA ALA A 382 4.52 -29.66 -8.68
C ALA A 382 4.17 -29.89 -7.18
N SER A 383 5.05 -30.56 -6.43
CA SER A 383 4.97 -30.73 -4.98
C SER A 383 5.43 -29.53 -4.16
N SER A 384 6.16 -28.57 -4.75
CA SER A 384 6.58 -27.34 -4.05
C SER A 384 5.36 -26.48 -3.69
N PRO A 385 5.40 -25.72 -2.58
CA PRO A 385 4.29 -24.86 -2.16
C PRO A 385 3.87 -23.85 -3.22
N LEU A 386 2.55 -23.63 -3.34
CA LEU A 386 1.99 -22.55 -4.16
C LEU A 386 2.08 -21.24 -3.37
N ARG A 387 2.88 -20.29 -3.86
CA ARG A 387 3.06 -18.97 -3.24
C ARG A 387 1.89 -18.07 -3.65
N VAL A 388 1.17 -17.50 -2.67
CA VAL A 388 0.02 -16.60 -2.92
C VAL A 388 0.45 -15.18 -2.61
N ARG A 389 0.67 -14.36 -3.65
CA ARG A 389 1.04 -12.95 -3.54
C ARG A 389 -0.15 -12.15 -2.97
N PRO A 390 -0.06 -11.56 -1.75
CA PRO A 390 -1.18 -10.85 -1.16
C PRO A 390 -1.28 -9.39 -1.65
N ALA A 391 -2.48 -8.81 -1.57
CA ALA A 391 -2.66 -7.38 -1.81
C ALA A 391 -2.03 -6.57 -0.66
N ALA A 392 -1.14 -5.64 -0.97
CA ALA A 392 -0.32 -4.92 0.01
C ALA A 392 -1.12 -4.17 1.10
N HIS A 393 -2.34 -3.72 0.79
CA HIS A 393 -3.25 -3.04 1.72
C HIS A 393 -4.04 -4.00 2.64
N LEU A 394 -4.05 -5.31 2.34
CA LEU A 394 -4.71 -6.36 3.13
C LEU A 394 -3.72 -7.25 3.89
N ALA A 395 -2.41 -6.99 3.75
CA ALA A 395 -1.36 -7.76 4.40
C ALA A 395 -1.38 -7.58 5.94
N ASP A 396 -1.42 -8.68 6.68
CA ASP A 396 -1.46 -8.65 8.14
C ASP A 396 -0.09 -8.37 8.80
N ARG A 397 -0.10 -8.19 10.13
CA ARG A 397 1.11 -7.87 10.92
C ARG A 397 2.15 -8.99 10.92
N ALA A 398 1.75 -10.26 10.79
CA ALA A 398 2.67 -11.40 10.75
C ALA A 398 3.33 -11.53 9.36
N TYR A 399 2.56 -11.30 8.29
CA TYR A 399 3.09 -11.16 6.94
C TYR A 399 4.10 -10.00 6.85
N LEU A 400 3.73 -8.83 7.38
CA LEU A 400 4.62 -7.66 7.43
C LEU A 400 5.94 -7.99 8.14
N ALA A 401 5.87 -8.57 9.34
CA ALA A 401 7.05 -8.92 10.12
C ALA A 401 7.99 -9.91 9.39
N LYS A 402 7.46 -10.89 8.64
CA LYS A 402 8.31 -11.81 7.86
C LYS A 402 8.93 -11.15 6.62
N TYR A 403 8.22 -10.24 5.95
CA TYR A 403 8.76 -9.49 4.80
C TYR A 403 9.81 -8.46 5.24
N GLU A 404 9.57 -7.74 6.33
CA GLU A 404 10.57 -6.86 6.95
C GLU A 404 11.84 -7.64 7.32
N ARG A 405 11.69 -8.82 7.95
CA ARG A 405 12.82 -9.71 8.25
C ARG A 405 13.58 -10.11 6.97
N ALA A 406 12.87 -10.47 5.90
CA ALA A 406 13.49 -10.87 4.64
C ALA A 406 14.31 -9.76 3.99
N VAL A 407 13.73 -8.56 3.83
CA VAL A 407 14.44 -7.39 3.26
C VAL A 407 15.56 -6.93 4.20
N SER A 408 15.38 -7.03 5.52
CA SER A 408 16.45 -6.73 6.49
C SER A 408 17.63 -7.70 6.42
N LEU A 409 17.44 -8.94 5.97
CA LEU A 409 18.51 -9.90 5.74
C LEU A 409 19.13 -9.70 4.35
N MET A 410 18.33 -9.43 3.32
CA MET A 410 18.79 -9.13 1.96
C MET A 410 19.66 -7.86 1.90
N LYS A 411 19.33 -6.83 2.70
CA LYS A 411 20.13 -5.60 2.90
C LYS A 411 21.36 -5.79 3.82
N LYS A 412 21.60 -7.00 4.34
CA LYS A 412 22.80 -7.37 5.16
C LYS A 412 23.73 -8.38 4.48
N LEU A 413 23.35 -8.89 3.30
CA LEU A 413 24.26 -9.69 2.49
C LEU A 413 25.46 -8.86 2.03
N PRO A 414 26.63 -9.48 1.75
CA PRO A 414 27.76 -8.82 1.12
C PRO A 414 27.35 -8.12 -0.19
N ALA A 415 27.90 -6.94 -0.49
CA ALA A 415 27.56 -6.17 -1.68
C ALA A 415 27.94 -6.88 -3.00
N ASP A 416 28.77 -7.92 -2.92
CA ASP A 416 29.18 -8.80 -4.00
C ASP A 416 28.37 -10.11 -4.10
N ASP A 417 27.53 -10.43 -3.11
CA ASP A 417 26.55 -11.54 -3.22
C ASP A 417 25.44 -11.13 -4.21
N PRO A 418 25.19 -11.87 -5.31
CA PRO A 418 24.22 -11.49 -6.34
C PRO A 418 22.76 -11.46 -5.85
N ARG A 419 22.51 -12.02 -4.65
CA ARG A 419 21.21 -12.00 -3.98
C ARG A 419 21.05 -10.79 -3.04
N SER A 420 22.11 -10.03 -2.80
CA SER A 420 22.07 -8.82 -1.97
C SER A 420 21.16 -7.76 -2.58
N PHE A 421 20.57 -6.92 -1.72
CA PHE A 421 19.64 -5.88 -2.18
C PHE A 421 20.31 -4.91 -3.17
N GLU A 422 21.63 -4.71 -3.07
CA GLU A 422 22.39 -3.90 -4.03
C GLU A 422 22.45 -4.54 -5.41
N GLN A 423 22.82 -5.83 -5.49
CA GLN A 423 22.89 -6.55 -6.76
C GLN A 423 21.50 -6.73 -7.39
N GLN A 424 20.47 -6.88 -6.57
CA GLN A 424 19.09 -6.98 -7.05
C GLN A 424 18.64 -5.71 -7.79
N TRP A 425 18.89 -4.48 -7.29
CA TRP A 425 18.50 -3.28 -8.05
C TRP A 425 19.38 -3.03 -9.29
N ARG A 426 20.65 -3.46 -9.26
CA ARG A 426 21.54 -3.40 -10.43
C ARG A 426 21.02 -4.21 -11.62
N VAL A 427 20.38 -5.36 -11.38
CA VAL A 427 19.74 -6.16 -12.45
C VAL A 427 18.70 -5.33 -13.22
N HIS A 428 17.91 -4.48 -12.56
CA HIS A 428 16.99 -3.58 -13.26
C HIS A 428 17.75 -2.60 -14.16
N CYS A 429 18.64 -1.78 -13.59
CA CYS A 429 19.37 -0.80 -14.39
C CYS A 429 20.12 -1.43 -15.57
N ALA A 430 20.74 -2.60 -15.39
CA ALA A 430 21.57 -3.20 -16.42
C ALA A 430 20.79 -3.58 -17.70
N TYR A 431 19.52 -4.03 -17.57
CA TYR A 431 18.65 -4.36 -18.69
C TYR A 431 17.76 -3.19 -19.17
N CYS A 432 17.76 -2.06 -18.45
CA CYS A 432 16.84 -0.94 -18.67
C CYS A 432 17.53 0.38 -19.04
N ASP A 433 18.83 0.53 -18.80
CA ASP A 433 19.62 1.75 -19.04
C ASP A 433 20.85 1.49 -19.94
N GLY A 434 20.75 0.52 -20.86
CA GLY A 434 21.74 0.29 -21.93
C GLY A 434 23.05 -0.39 -21.52
N ALA A 435 23.12 -1.10 -20.39
CA ALA A 435 24.39 -1.67 -19.90
C ALA A 435 24.86 -2.93 -20.64
N TYR A 436 24.06 -3.50 -21.55
CA TYR A 436 24.39 -4.72 -22.32
C TYR A 436 24.06 -4.55 -23.80
N ASP A 437 24.98 -5.00 -24.66
CA ASP A 437 24.74 -5.16 -26.11
C ASP A 437 23.97 -6.45 -26.45
N GLN A 438 23.26 -6.42 -27.58
CA GLN A 438 22.64 -7.59 -28.17
C GLN A 438 23.71 -8.57 -28.70
N VAL A 439 23.60 -9.86 -28.36
CA VAL A 439 24.59 -10.87 -28.74
C VAL A 439 24.72 -10.96 -30.28
N GLY A 440 25.89 -10.58 -30.80
CA GLY A 440 26.20 -10.54 -32.23
C GLY A 440 26.08 -9.15 -32.89
N PHE A 441 25.58 -8.15 -32.16
CA PHE A 441 25.35 -6.78 -32.63
C PHE A 441 25.97 -5.77 -31.64
N PRO A 442 27.31 -5.61 -31.61
CA PRO A 442 27.96 -4.65 -30.73
C PRO A 442 27.61 -3.19 -31.09
N GLY A 443 27.44 -2.34 -30.09
CA GLY A 443 26.92 -0.97 -30.21
C GLY A 443 25.40 -0.91 -30.42
N LEU A 444 24.67 -1.97 -30.09
CA LEU A 444 23.22 -2.08 -30.20
C LEU A 444 22.65 -2.72 -28.93
N GLU A 445 22.25 -1.86 -28.01
CA GLU A 445 21.81 -2.24 -26.65
C GLU A 445 20.57 -3.17 -26.63
N ILE A 446 20.49 -3.96 -25.56
CA ILE A 446 19.26 -4.65 -25.12
C ILE A 446 18.42 -3.66 -24.31
N GLN A 447 17.16 -3.48 -24.69
CA GLN A 447 16.15 -2.83 -23.87
C GLN A 447 14.98 -3.79 -23.63
N ILE A 448 14.55 -3.95 -22.38
CA ILE A 448 13.42 -4.82 -22.02
C ILE A 448 12.09 -4.06 -21.93
N HIS A 449 12.13 -2.73 -21.91
CA HIS A 449 10.97 -1.84 -22.00
C HIS A 449 10.57 -1.52 -23.45
N SER A 450 9.41 -0.90 -23.60
CA SER A 450 8.81 -0.42 -24.86
C SER A 450 8.71 -1.52 -25.92
N CYS A 451 8.49 -2.78 -25.50
CA CYS A 451 8.43 -3.97 -26.36
C CYS A 451 7.80 -5.18 -25.68
N TRP A 452 7.51 -6.22 -26.47
CA TRP A 452 6.91 -7.50 -26.03
C TRP A 452 7.67 -8.29 -24.93
N LEU A 453 8.89 -7.88 -24.55
CA LEU A 453 9.70 -8.54 -23.50
C LEU A 453 9.41 -8.00 -22.09
N PHE A 454 8.76 -6.84 -21.97
CA PHE A 454 8.46 -6.14 -20.72
C PHE A 454 7.86 -7.06 -19.65
N PHE A 455 6.75 -7.74 -19.98
CA PHE A 455 6.05 -8.64 -19.06
C PHE A 455 6.84 -9.90 -18.66
N PRO A 456 7.35 -10.75 -19.59
CA PRO A 456 8.05 -11.97 -19.21
C PRO A 456 9.38 -11.71 -18.50
N TRP A 457 10.09 -10.62 -18.82
CA TRP A 457 11.31 -10.24 -18.11
C TRP A 457 11.00 -9.87 -16.65
N HIS A 458 10.05 -8.95 -16.43
CA HIS A 458 9.67 -8.52 -15.08
C HIS A 458 9.09 -9.66 -14.23
N ARG A 459 8.28 -10.56 -14.82
CA ARG A 459 7.81 -11.78 -14.12
C ARG A 459 8.97 -12.59 -13.53
N MET A 460 10.05 -12.78 -14.29
CA MET A 460 11.18 -13.59 -13.84
C MET A 460 12.10 -12.87 -12.86
N TYR A 461 12.25 -11.55 -13.02
CA TYR A 461 12.92 -10.71 -12.02
C TYR A 461 12.21 -10.81 -10.66
N LEU A 462 10.88 -10.64 -10.63
CA LEU A 462 10.06 -10.84 -9.43
C LEU A 462 10.14 -12.26 -8.88
N TYR A 463 10.11 -13.28 -9.75
CA TYR A 463 10.16 -14.70 -9.37
C TYR A 463 11.43 -15.03 -8.57
N PHE A 464 12.61 -14.63 -9.04
CA PHE A 464 13.85 -14.90 -8.30
C PHE A 464 13.97 -14.02 -7.05
N HIS A 465 13.56 -12.75 -7.11
CA HIS A 465 13.57 -11.87 -5.93
C HIS A 465 12.69 -12.41 -4.79
N GLU A 466 11.48 -12.89 -5.11
CA GLU A 466 10.57 -13.57 -4.20
C GLU A 466 11.21 -14.80 -3.55
N ARG A 467 11.86 -15.66 -4.35
CA ARG A 467 12.52 -16.87 -3.84
C ARG A 467 13.74 -16.57 -2.97
N ILE A 468 14.54 -15.57 -3.32
CA ILE A 468 15.67 -15.09 -2.52
C ILE A 468 15.17 -14.62 -1.15
N LEU A 469 14.12 -13.81 -1.10
CA LEU A 469 13.53 -13.34 0.15
C LEU A 469 13.04 -14.51 1.03
N GLY A 470 12.30 -15.47 0.44
CA GLY A 470 11.83 -16.67 1.16
C GLY A 470 12.96 -17.54 1.70
N LYS A 471 13.99 -17.80 0.88
CA LYS A 471 15.21 -18.53 1.26
C LYS A 471 15.93 -17.90 2.45
N LEU A 472 16.04 -16.56 2.48
CA LEU A 472 16.73 -15.83 3.55
C LEU A 472 16.00 -15.94 4.91
N ILE A 473 14.67 -16.08 4.93
CA ILE A 473 13.91 -16.27 6.17
C ILE A 473 13.63 -17.73 6.54
N GLY A 474 13.80 -18.66 5.61
CA GLY A 474 13.43 -20.08 5.77
C GLY A 474 11.96 -20.37 5.51
N ASP A 475 11.33 -19.64 4.58
CA ASP A 475 9.91 -19.75 4.24
C ASP A 475 9.71 -19.96 2.74
N GLU A 476 9.50 -21.22 2.33
CA GLU A 476 9.19 -21.58 0.93
C GLU A 476 7.79 -21.11 0.47
N THR A 477 6.95 -20.63 1.39
CA THR A 477 5.62 -20.07 1.12
C THR A 477 5.64 -18.54 1.00
N PHE A 478 6.79 -17.89 1.22
CA PHE A 478 6.92 -16.44 1.10
C PHE A 478 6.62 -15.99 -0.34
N ALA A 479 5.61 -15.13 -0.50
CA ALA A 479 5.26 -14.50 -1.77
C ALA A 479 5.46 -12.98 -1.64
N LEU A 480 5.80 -12.29 -2.74
CA LEU A 480 5.82 -10.82 -2.76
C LEU A 480 4.40 -10.24 -2.65
N PRO A 481 4.21 -9.06 -2.02
CA PRO A 481 2.93 -8.38 -2.04
C PRO A 481 2.75 -7.67 -3.38
N PHE A 482 1.50 -7.41 -3.80
CA PHE A 482 1.20 -6.56 -4.96
C PHE A 482 0.49 -5.27 -4.54
N TRP A 483 0.88 -4.14 -5.12
CA TRP A 483 0.21 -2.86 -4.92
C TRP A 483 -1.05 -2.85 -5.80
N ASN A 484 -2.19 -3.16 -5.19
CA ASN A 484 -3.51 -3.26 -5.82
C ASN A 484 -4.11 -1.90 -6.23
N TRP A 485 -3.37 -1.11 -7.01
CA TRP A 485 -3.79 0.22 -7.47
C TRP A 485 -5.00 0.21 -8.41
N ASP A 486 -5.41 -0.97 -8.88
CA ASP A 486 -6.63 -1.15 -9.69
C ASP A 486 -7.93 -1.22 -8.87
N ALA A 487 -7.88 -1.24 -7.53
CA ALA A 487 -9.09 -1.11 -6.69
C ALA A 487 -8.96 0.00 -5.63
N PRO A 488 -10.07 0.69 -5.25
CA PRO A 488 -10.03 1.90 -4.43
C PRO A 488 -9.26 1.77 -3.11
N ASP A 489 -9.41 0.66 -2.38
CA ASP A 489 -8.74 0.42 -1.10
C ASP A 489 -7.21 0.20 -1.23
N GLY A 490 -6.73 -0.09 -2.45
CA GLY A 490 -5.32 -0.20 -2.80
C GLY A 490 -4.76 0.96 -3.62
N MET A 491 -5.56 1.99 -3.94
CA MET A 491 -5.12 3.16 -4.71
C MET A 491 -4.23 4.12 -3.91
N SER A 492 -4.31 4.16 -2.59
CA SER A 492 -3.29 4.90 -1.81
C SER A 492 -1.96 4.15 -1.79
N PHE A 493 -0.86 4.87 -1.62
CA PHE A 493 0.47 4.27 -1.41
C PHE A 493 0.41 3.21 -0.28
N PRO A 494 1.04 2.02 -0.39
CA PRO A 494 0.78 0.97 0.58
C PRO A 494 1.49 1.26 1.91
N ALA A 495 0.71 1.42 2.99
CA ALA A 495 1.19 1.91 4.28
C ALA A 495 2.35 1.11 4.90
N MET A 496 2.47 -0.19 4.56
CA MET A 496 3.60 -1.05 4.95
C MET A 496 4.98 -0.49 4.53
N TYR A 497 5.06 0.25 3.42
CA TYR A 497 6.29 0.87 2.95
C TYR A 497 6.55 2.25 3.58
N ALA A 498 5.51 2.90 4.14
CA ALA A 498 5.58 4.29 4.62
C ALA A 498 6.20 4.46 6.02
N ASN A 499 6.34 3.37 6.79
CA ASN A 499 6.95 3.41 8.13
C ASN A 499 8.47 3.66 8.05
N ARG A 500 8.93 4.86 8.39
CA ARG A 500 10.37 5.25 8.37
C ARG A 500 11.35 4.35 9.14
N TRP A 501 10.85 3.50 10.04
CA TRP A 501 11.67 2.54 10.81
C TRP A 501 11.73 1.14 10.17
N SER A 502 10.96 0.91 9.12
CA SER A 502 10.91 -0.35 8.38
C SER A 502 12.11 -0.50 7.44
N PRO A 503 12.68 -1.71 7.26
CA PRO A 503 13.62 -1.99 6.16
C PRO A 503 12.97 -1.88 4.77
N LEU A 504 11.63 -1.80 4.69
CA LEU A 504 10.85 -1.53 3.48
C LEU A 504 10.77 -0.03 3.12
N TYR A 505 11.22 0.85 4.02
CA TYR A 505 11.17 2.28 3.78
C TYR A 505 12.27 2.75 2.82
N ASP A 506 11.93 3.77 2.04
CA ASP A 506 12.84 4.57 1.24
C ASP A 506 12.54 6.06 1.49
N PRO A 507 13.55 6.90 1.81
CA PRO A 507 13.37 8.35 1.95
C PRO A 507 13.18 9.08 0.61
N ARG A 508 13.52 8.48 -0.53
CA ARG A 508 13.43 9.04 -1.89
C ARG A 508 12.13 8.64 -2.59
N ARG A 509 11.03 9.05 -1.95
CA ARG A 509 9.67 9.04 -2.51
C ARG A 509 9.08 10.44 -2.47
N ASN A 510 8.10 10.74 -3.32
CA ASN A 510 7.32 11.97 -3.16
C ASN A 510 6.62 11.96 -1.79
N GLN A 511 7.02 12.87 -0.90
CA GLN A 511 6.52 12.92 0.48
C GLN A 511 5.05 13.40 0.57
N ALA A 512 4.56 14.11 -0.44
CA ALA A 512 3.15 14.51 -0.52
C ALA A 512 2.22 13.34 -0.87
N HIS A 513 2.76 12.32 -1.55
CA HIS A 513 2.05 11.13 -2.04
C HIS A 513 2.04 9.95 -1.05
N LEU A 514 2.62 10.15 0.14
CA LEU A 514 2.49 9.18 1.23
C LEU A 514 1.03 9.12 1.75
N PRO A 515 0.63 8.05 2.46
CA PRO A 515 -0.76 7.85 2.86
C PRO A 515 -1.28 9.00 3.74
N PRO A 516 -2.53 9.46 3.56
CA PRO A 516 -3.63 8.81 2.83
C PRO A 516 -3.84 9.31 1.39
N PHE A 517 -2.86 9.95 0.75
CA PHE A 517 -3.03 10.49 -0.61
C PHE A 517 -3.37 9.36 -1.61
N PRO A 518 -4.36 9.54 -2.49
CA PRO A 518 -4.71 8.58 -3.55
C PRO A 518 -3.78 8.72 -4.77
N LEU A 519 -3.35 7.60 -5.34
CA LEU A 519 -2.63 7.58 -6.62
C LEU A 519 -3.48 8.17 -7.75
N ASP A 520 -2.83 8.91 -8.63
CA ASP A 520 -3.36 9.32 -9.93
C ASP A 520 -2.72 8.44 -11.01
N LEU A 521 -3.53 7.66 -11.74
CA LEU A 521 -3.04 6.85 -12.86
C LEU A 521 -2.83 7.70 -14.14
N ASP A 522 -3.27 8.96 -14.14
CA ASP A 522 -3.08 9.91 -15.24
C ASP A 522 -1.85 10.83 -15.04
N TYR A 523 -1.01 10.53 -14.04
CA TYR A 523 -0.06 11.47 -13.49
C TYR A 523 0.91 12.07 -14.52
N SER A 524 0.86 13.41 -14.60
CA SER A 524 1.58 14.20 -15.59
C SER A 524 2.71 15.04 -14.96
N GLY A 525 3.16 14.69 -13.75
CA GLY A 525 4.18 15.43 -13.00
C GLY A 525 3.65 16.60 -12.16
N THR A 526 2.33 16.80 -12.14
CA THR A 526 1.62 17.78 -11.32
C THR A 526 0.31 17.18 -10.80
N ASP A 527 -0.06 17.53 -9.58
CA ASP A 527 -1.15 16.86 -8.86
C ASP A 527 -2.51 17.47 -9.26
N THR A 528 -3.48 16.64 -9.68
CA THR A 528 -4.79 17.10 -10.13
C THR A 528 -5.66 17.60 -8.96
N ASN A 529 -6.13 18.85 -9.02
CA ASN A 529 -7.05 19.40 -8.03
C ASN A 529 -8.52 18.97 -8.27
N ILE A 530 -8.78 17.65 -8.16
CA ILE A 530 -10.12 17.05 -8.28
C ILE A 530 -10.51 16.29 -7.00
N PRO A 531 -11.82 16.12 -6.71
CA PRO A 531 -12.29 15.31 -5.59
C PRO A 531 -11.80 13.85 -5.65
N LYS A 532 -11.52 13.24 -4.48
CA LYS A 532 -10.97 11.87 -4.38
C LYS A 532 -11.87 10.81 -5.04
N ASP A 533 -13.17 10.97 -4.93
CA ASP A 533 -14.19 10.17 -5.61
C ASP A 533 -14.05 10.25 -7.14
N GLN A 534 -13.91 11.46 -7.70
CA GLN A 534 -13.71 11.65 -9.13
C GLN A 534 -12.35 11.11 -9.62
N LEU A 535 -11.30 11.18 -8.79
CA LEU A 535 -10.00 10.56 -9.10
C LEU A 535 -10.07 9.03 -9.10
N ILE A 536 -10.81 8.43 -8.15
CA ILE A 536 -11.06 6.98 -8.13
C ILE A 536 -11.81 6.57 -9.40
N ASP A 537 -12.88 7.28 -9.78
CA ASP A 537 -13.61 7.00 -11.01
C ASP A 537 -12.72 7.17 -12.25
N GLN A 538 -11.88 8.21 -12.32
CA GLN A 538 -10.87 8.40 -13.38
C GLN A 538 -9.92 7.19 -13.48
N ASN A 539 -9.34 6.77 -12.36
CA ASN A 539 -8.44 5.61 -12.30
C ASN A 539 -9.13 4.32 -12.79
N LEU A 540 -10.39 4.09 -12.40
CA LEU A 540 -11.14 2.90 -12.82
C LEU A 540 -11.46 2.93 -14.34
N ASN A 541 -11.79 4.10 -14.89
CA ASN A 541 -11.99 4.28 -16.35
C ASN A 541 -10.68 4.09 -17.13
N ILE A 542 -9.56 4.60 -16.60
CA ILE A 542 -8.22 4.37 -17.17
C ILE A 542 -7.92 2.87 -17.18
N MET A 543 -8.19 2.14 -16.09
CA MET A 543 -7.96 0.70 -16.02
C MET A 543 -8.86 -0.11 -16.96
N TYR A 544 -10.13 0.26 -17.12
CA TYR A 544 -11.02 -0.35 -18.10
C TYR A 544 -10.42 -0.28 -19.52
N ARG A 545 -9.87 0.87 -19.92
CA ARG A 545 -9.29 1.06 -21.26
C ARG A 545 -8.07 0.16 -21.55
N GLN A 546 -7.29 -0.23 -20.54
CA GLN A 546 -6.09 -1.05 -20.77
C GLN A 546 -6.40 -2.51 -21.12
N ALA A 547 -7.66 -2.94 -20.97
CA ALA A 547 -8.16 -4.30 -21.12
C ALA A 547 -8.24 -4.79 -22.58
N THR A 548 -7.20 -4.58 -23.38
CA THR A 548 -7.17 -5.01 -24.79
C THR A 548 -6.93 -6.51 -24.96
N ARG A 549 -7.62 -7.09 -25.95
CA ARG A 549 -7.55 -8.52 -26.29
C ARG A 549 -6.24 -8.88 -27.01
N LYS A 550 -5.76 -8.01 -27.90
CA LYS A 550 -4.62 -8.29 -28.79
C LYS A 550 -3.28 -8.23 -28.04
N ALA A 551 -2.46 -9.27 -28.14
CA ALA A 551 -1.20 -9.38 -27.40
C ALA A 551 -0.22 -8.23 -27.71
N GLU A 552 -0.10 -7.86 -28.99
CA GLU A 552 0.70 -6.72 -29.49
C GLU A 552 0.32 -5.38 -28.82
N LEU A 553 -0.97 -5.17 -28.55
CA LEU A 553 -1.44 -3.94 -27.90
C LEU A 553 -1.25 -4.02 -26.38
N PHE A 554 -1.47 -5.18 -25.76
CA PHE A 554 -1.33 -5.33 -24.31
C PHE A 554 0.13 -5.36 -23.85
N MET A 555 0.98 -6.11 -24.55
CA MET A 555 2.34 -6.46 -24.13
C MET A 555 3.44 -5.63 -24.79
N GLY A 556 3.13 -4.88 -25.85
CA GLY A 556 4.11 -4.14 -26.66
C GLY A 556 4.47 -4.85 -27.97
N GLN A 557 5.21 -4.14 -28.81
CA GLN A 557 5.53 -4.56 -30.18
C GLN A 557 6.69 -5.59 -30.24
N PRO A 558 6.77 -6.37 -31.33
CA PRO A 558 7.87 -7.30 -31.57
C PRO A 558 9.26 -6.64 -31.59
N TYR A 559 10.23 -7.32 -30.96
CA TYR A 559 11.62 -6.88 -30.80
C TYR A 559 12.56 -8.09 -30.86
N ARG A 560 13.50 -8.09 -31.82
CA ARG A 560 14.41 -9.19 -32.17
C ARG A 560 15.87 -8.76 -32.15
N ALA A 561 16.78 -9.71 -32.16
CA ALA A 561 18.21 -9.45 -32.28
C ALA A 561 18.53 -8.79 -33.64
N GLY A 562 19.08 -7.57 -33.59
CA GLY A 562 19.31 -6.70 -34.74
C GLY A 562 18.28 -5.56 -34.89
N ASP A 563 17.15 -5.62 -34.18
CA ASP A 563 16.18 -4.52 -34.14
C ASP A 563 16.69 -3.36 -33.27
N GLN A 564 16.21 -2.15 -33.55
CA GLN A 564 16.41 -1.02 -32.64
C GLN A 564 15.60 -1.22 -31.35
N PRO A 565 16.08 -0.71 -30.19
CA PRO A 565 15.29 -0.58 -28.99
C PRO A 565 13.93 0.12 -29.20
N GLU A 566 13.01 -0.11 -28.27
CA GLU A 566 11.73 0.59 -28.15
C GLU A 566 10.76 0.56 -29.37
N PRO A 567 10.52 -0.57 -30.05
CA PRO A 567 9.58 -0.62 -31.20
C PRO A 567 8.12 -0.27 -30.86
N GLY A 568 7.72 -0.25 -29.59
CA GLY A 568 6.44 0.31 -29.14
C GLY A 568 5.92 -0.35 -27.85
N ALA A 569 5.62 0.47 -26.84
CA ALA A 569 5.14 0.02 -25.54
C ALA A 569 3.75 -0.61 -25.58
N GLY A 570 3.47 -1.50 -24.62
CA GLY A 570 2.12 -2.03 -24.39
C GLY A 570 1.20 -1.05 -23.64
N THR A 571 -0.11 -1.28 -23.65
CA THR A 571 -1.10 -0.44 -22.94
C THR A 571 -0.71 -0.21 -21.49
N VAL A 572 -0.54 -1.31 -20.72
CA VAL A 572 -0.23 -1.30 -19.29
C VAL A 572 1.13 -0.65 -18.98
N GLU A 573 2.10 -0.79 -19.88
CA GLU A 573 3.45 -0.23 -19.76
C GLU A 573 3.44 1.30 -19.90
N SER A 574 2.70 1.81 -20.89
CA SER A 574 2.45 3.24 -21.03
C SER A 574 1.64 3.75 -19.83
N VAL A 575 0.45 3.18 -19.60
CA VAL A 575 -0.46 3.57 -18.50
C VAL A 575 -1.10 2.31 -17.91
N PRO A 576 -0.98 2.04 -16.60
CA PRO A 576 -0.53 2.96 -15.56
C PRO A 576 0.96 2.89 -15.17
N HIS A 577 1.75 1.96 -15.68
CA HIS A 577 3.12 1.70 -15.16
C HIS A 577 4.00 2.96 -15.09
N ASN A 578 4.21 3.65 -16.21
CA ASN A 578 5.06 4.86 -16.23
C ASN A 578 4.50 6.02 -15.35
N PRO A 579 3.18 6.30 -15.30
CA PRO A 579 2.58 7.18 -14.31
C PRO A 579 2.85 6.80 -12.85
N VAL A 580 2.72 5.53 -12.43
CA VAL A 580 2.98 5.15 -11.03
C VAL A 580 4.46 5.31 -10.67
N HIS A 581 5.37 5.00 -11.60
CA HIS A 581 6.79 5.30 -11.44
C HIS A 581 7.04 6.80 -11.20
N ARG A 582 6.50 7.66 -12.08
CA ARG A 582 6.64 9.12 -11.98
C ARG A 582 5.96 9.73 -10.75
N TRP A 583 4.83 9.17 -10.32
CA TRP A 583 4.09 9.60 -9.13
C TRP A 583 4.81 9.22 -7.84
N THR A 584 5.51 8.08 -7.81
CA THR A 584 6.19 7.59 -6.59
C THR A 584 7.57 8.22 -6.39
N GLY A 585 8.30 8.51 -7.48
CA GLY A 585 9.63 9.13 -7.45
C GLY A 585 9.68 10.49 -6.74
N ASP A 586 10.80 10.83 -6.11
CA ASP A 586 10.90 12.04 -5.28
C ASP A 586 11.29 13.29 -6.08
N PRO A 587 10.41 14.31 -6.18
CA PRO A 587 10.70 15.56 -6.91
C PRO A 587 11.78 16.43 -6.24
N ARG A 588 12.30 16.04 -5.06
CA ARG A 588 13.48 16.66 -4.44
C ARG A 588 14.81 16.08 -4.96
N GLN A 589 14.79 14.91 -5.62
CA GLN A 589 15.97 14.35 -6.30
C GLN A 589 16.02 14.90 -7.74
N PRO A 590 17.21 15.13 -8.31
CA PRO A 590 17.34 15.85 -9.58
C PRO A 590 16.63 15.17 -10.76
N ASN A 591 16.46 13.86 -10.72
CA ASN A 591 15.93 13.06 -11.83
C ASN A 591 14.65 12.28 -11.41
N GLY A 592 14.09 12.59 -10.23
CA GLY A 592 12.94 11.87 -9.67
C GLY A 592 13.30 10.55 -8.98
N GLU A 593 14.56 10.33 -8.60
CA GLU A 593 15.00 9.13 -7.91
C GLU A 593 14.19 8.83 -6.63
N ASP A 594 14.10 7.59 -6.14
CA ASP A 594 14.60 6.39 -6.82
C ASP A 594 13.55 5.83 -7.82
N MET A 595 12.24 5.82 -7.51
CA MET A 595 11.19 5.25 -8.39
C MET A 595 10.97 5.93 -9.75
N GLY A 596 11.29 7.22 -9.93
CA GLY A 596 10.92 8.00 -11.11
C GLY A 596 11.78 7.84 -12.36
N ILE A 597 12.86 7.04 -12.30
CA ILE A 597 13.82 6.80 -13.38
C ILE A 597 14.43 5.39 -13.27
N PHE A 598 14.65 4.70 -14.40
CA PHE A 598 14.88 3.26 -14.39
C PHE A 598 16.18 2.80 -13.71
N TYR A 599 17.28 3.55 -13.80
CA TYR A 599 18.55 3.16 -13.15
C TYR A 599 18.46 3.04 -11.62
N SER A 600 17.42 3.64 -11.02
CA SER A 600 17.22 3.70 -9.58
C SER A 600 15.98 2.99 -9.08
N ALA A 601 14.95 2.77 -9.91
CA ALA A 601 13.62 2.43 -9.41
C ALA A 601 13.58 1.22 -8.46
N ALA A 602 14.30 0.15 -8.80
CA ALA A 602 14.38 -1.06 -7.98
C ALA A 602 15.13 -0.92 -6.63
N ARG A 603 15.70 0.26 -6.32
CA ARG A 603 16.25 0.56 -4.97
C ARG A 603 15.15 0.75 -3.94
N ASP A 604 13.97 1.20 -4.37
CA ASP A 604 12.81 1.31 -3.49
C ASP A 604 12.12 -0.07 -3.38
N PRO A 605 11.95 -0.64 -2.17
CA PRO A 605 11.23 -1.89 -1.98
C PRO A 605 9.78 -1.91 -2.51
N VAL A 606 9.15 -0.75 -2.76
CA VAL A 606 7.81 -0.66 -3.36
C VAL A 606 7.79 -1.01 -4.85
N PHE A 607 8.92 -0.91 -5.55
CA PHE A 607 9.08 -1.31 -6.96
C PHE A 607 8.53 -2.72 -7.20
N PHE A 608 8.96 -3.67 -6.36
CA PHE A 608 8.59 -5.07 -6.47
C PHE A 608 7.10 -5.32 -6.23
N ALA A 609 6.41 -4.44 -5.50
CA ALA A 609 4.96 -4.50 -5.33
C ALA A 609 4.19 -3.80 -6.45
N HIS A 610 4.72 -2.71 -7.01
CA HIS A 610 4.16 -2.10 -8.23
C HIS A 610 4.21 -3.10 -9.39
N HIS A 611 5.39 -3.64 -9.69
CA HIS A 611 5.60 -4.67 -10.71
C HIS A 611 4.86 -5.98 -10.39
N GLY A 612 4.73 -6.33 -9.12
CA GLY A 612 3.87 -7.43 -8.68
C GLY A 612 2.42 -7.30 -9.19
N ASN A 613 1.89 -6.08 -9.30
CA ASN A 613 0.57 -5.82 -9.87
C ASN A 613 0.56 -5.70 -11.39
N VAL A 614 1.66 -5.26 -12.01
CA VAL A 614 1.84 -5.33 -13.47
C VAL A 614 1.76 -6.79 -13.94
N ASP A 615 2.53 -7.70 -13.33
CA ASP A 615 2.45 -9.14 -13.59
C ASP A 615 1.05 -9.72 -13.31
N ARG A 616 0.31 -9.15 -12.32
CA ARG A 616 -1.10 -9.48 -12.06
C ARG A 616 -2.03 -9.07 -13.20
N MET A 617 -1.78 -7.96 -13.91
CA MET A 617 -2.58 -7.58 -15.09
C MET A 617 -2.47 -8.62 -16.21
N TRP A 618 -1.28 -9.17 -16.46
CA TRP A 618 -1.10 -10.25 -17.45
C TRP A 618 -1.81 -11.54 -17.02
N HIS A 619 -1.77 -11.86 -15.72
CA HIS A 619 -2.54 -12.96 -15.14
C HIS A 619 -4.07 -12.76 -15.32
N ILE A 620 -4.60 -11.56 -15.06
CA ILE A 620 -6.02 -11.23 -15.25
C ILE A 620 -6.43 -11.31 -16.72
N ARG A 621 -5.61 -10.77 -17.65
CA ARG A 621 -5.87 -10.82 -19.10
C ARG A 621 -6.09 -12.26 -19.56
N ARG A 622 -5.20 -13.18 -19.16
CA ARG A 622 -5.20 -14.58 -19.62
C ARG A 622 -6.15 -15.49 -18.85
N GLY A 623 -6.34 -15.25 -17.55
CA GLY A 623 -7.18 -16.08 -16.70
C GLY A 623 -8.66 -15.73 -16.74
N LEU A 624 -8.98 -14.42 -16.87
CA LEU A 624 -10.32 -13.89 -16.66
C LEU A 624 -10.92 -13.25 -17.92
N LEU A 625 -10.20 -12.32 -18.55
CA LEU A 625 -10.74 -11.54 -19.68
C LEU A 625 -10.85 -12.37 -20.96
N PHE A 626 -9.75 -13.01 -21.36
CA PHE A 626 -9.63 -13.72 -22.63
C PHE A 626 -9.08 -15.15 -22.42
N PRO A 627 -9.76 -15.99 -21.63
CA PRO A 627 -9.32 -17.37 -21.39
C PRO A 627 -9.30 -18.17 -22.70
N GLY A 628 -8.15 -18.76 -23.01
CA GLY A 628 -7.90 -19.49 -24.25
C GLY A 628 -7.31 -18.66 -25.39
N ASP A 629 -7.25 -17.32 -25.26
CA ASP A 629 -6.47 -16.48 -26.17
C ASP A 629 -4.98 -16.62 -25.81
N THR A 630 -4.13 -16.88 -26.80
CA THR A 630 -2.70 -17.08 -26.56
C THR A 630 -1.96 -15.75 -26.46
N ASP A 631 -0.82 -15.74 -25.78
CA ASP A 631 0.21 -14.73 -26.01
C ASP A 631 0.88 -15.00 -27.39
N PHE A 632 2.04 -14.42 -27.64
CA PHE A 632 2.75 -14.64 -28.90
C PHE A 632 3.16 -16.11 -29.08
N THR A 633 2.85 -16.65 -30.26
CA THR A 633 3.34 -17.96 -30.72
C THR A 633 4.63 -17.84 -31.56
N ASP A 634 5.17 -16.62 -31.66
CA ASP A 634 6.38 -16.29 -32.39
C ASP A 634 7.62 -16.96 -31.75
N PRO A 635 8.43 -17.74 -32.49
CA PRO A 635 9.61 -18.39 -31.94
C PRO A 635 10.65 -17.39 -31.42
N ASP A 636 10.76 -16.19 -32.00
CA ASP A 636 11.73 -15.17 -31.58
C ASP A 636 11.38 -14.58 -30.21
N TRP A 637 10.09 -14.50 -29.89
CA TRP A 637 9.64 -14.19 -28.53
C TRP A 637 9.85 -15.38 -27.60
N LEU A 638 9.41 -16.58 -28.01
CA LEU A 638 9.40 -17.77 -27.16
C LEU A 638 10.81 -18.29 -26.80
N ASP A 639 11.81 -18.12 -27.67
CA ASP A 639 13.23 -18.45 -27.43
C ASP A 639 14.08 -17.23 -27.01
N ALA A 640 13.48 -16.04 -26.84
CA ALA A 640 14.17 -14.92 -26.20
C ALA A 640 14.61 -15.33 -24.79
N SER A 641 15.84 -14.99 -24.41
CA SER A 641 16.45 -15.48 -23.17
C SER A 641 17.19 -14.41 -22.38
N PHE A 642 17.22 -14.60 -21.05
CA PHE A 642 17.83 -13.67 -20.10
C PHE A 642 18.58 -14.41 -19.00
N PHE A 643 19.47 -13.69 -18.32
CA PHE A 643 20.19 -14.15 -17.13
C PHE A 643 19.68 -13.51 -15.85
N PHE A 644 19.42 -14.34 -14.85
CA PHE A 644 19.13 -13.96 -13.46
C PHE A 644 19.94 -14.84 -12.49
N TYR A 645 20.12 -14.40 -11.25
CA TYR A 645 20.67 -15.24 -10.17
C TYR A 645 19.55 -15.79 -9.29
N ASP A 646 19.63 -17.08 -8.92
CA ASP A 646 18.65 -17.73 -8.04
C ASP A 646 18.97 -17.62 -6.54
N GLU A 647 18.09 -18.18 -5.70
CA GLU A 647 18.25 -18.17 -4.25
C GLU A 647 19.49 -18.91 -3.72
N GLU A 648 20.09 -19.78 -4.52
CA GLU A 648 21.35 -20.49 -4.23
C GLU A 648 22.59 -19.76 -4.82
N ALA A 649 22.40 -18.54 -5.35
CA ALA A 649 23.41 -17.73 -6.04
C ALA A 649 23.98 -18.37 -7.31
N ARG A 650 23.22 -19.24 -7.98
CA ARG A 650 23.56 -19.80 -9.30
C ARG A 650 23.09 -18.87 -10.41
N LEU A 651 23.88 -18.75 -11.47
CA LEU A 651 23.48 -18.02 -12.67
C LEU A 651 22.53 -18.90 -13.50
N VAL A 652 21.32 -18.40 -13.79
CA VAL A 652 20.26 -19.14 -14.48
C VAL A 652 19.89 -18.44 -15.78
N ARG A 653 19.90 -19.19 -16.90
CA ARG A 653 19.33 -18.77 -18.19
C ARG A 653 17.85 -19.13 -18.21
N VAL A 654 16.97 -18.15 -18.39
CA VAL A 654 15.52 -18.36 -18.59
C VAL A 654 15.17 -18.07 -20.04
N ARG A 655 14.21 -18.80 -20.63
CA ARG A 655 13.54 -18.42 -21.88
C ARG A 655 12.10 -18.01 -21.61
N VAL A 656 11.56 -17.09 -22.40
CA VAL A 656 10.18 -16.59 -22.25
C VAL A 656 9.14 -17.71 -22.22
N ARG A 657 9.29 -18.77 -23.04
CA ARG A 657 8.37 -19.93 -23.03
C ARG A 657 8.22 -20.62 -21.67
N ASP A 658 9.25 -20.60 -20.84
CA ASP A 658 9.25 -21.26 -19.54
C ASP A 658 8.54 -20.40 -18.47
N THR A 659 8.22 -19.14 -18.78
CA THR A 659 7.57 -18.17 -17.88
C THR A 659 6.05 -18.12 -18.03
N LEU A 660 5.49 -18.88 -18.97
CA LEU A 660 4.12 -18.70 -19.46
C LEU A 660 3.03 -19.31 -18.57
N ASP A 661 3.37 -20.19 -17.62
CA ASP A 661 2.40 -20.74 -16.66
C ASP A 661 2.81 -20.44 -15.19
N PRO A 662 2.14 -19.47 -14.52
CA PRO A 662 2.30 -19.25 -13.08
C PRO A 662 2.09 -20.51 -12.22
N SER A 663 1.26 -21.46 -12.69
CA SER A 663 0.99 -22.73 -11.99
C SER A 663 2.21 -23.64 -11.95
N ALA A 664 3.00 -23.70 -13.03
CA ALA A 664 4.30 -24.35 -13.12
C ALA A 664 5.40 -23.57 -12.36
N LEU A 665 5.36 -22.23 -12.38
CA LEU A 665 6.22 -21.38 -11.54
C LEU A 665 5.84 -21.42 -10.05
N ARG A 666 4.75 -22.13 -9.70
CA ARG A 666 4.23 -22.31 -8.33
C ARG A 666 3.91 -20.98 -7.63
N PHE A 667 3.35 -20.01 -8.33
CA PHE A 667 2.76 -18.82 -7.70
C PHE A 667 1.37 -18.46 -8.26
N THR A 668 0.61 -17.70 -7.47
CA THR A 668 -0.66 -17.07 -7.85
C THR A 668 -0.86 -15.79 -7.03
N TYR A 669 -1.99 -15.11 -7.25
CA TYR A 669 -2.39 -13.90 -6.53
C TYR A 669 -3.49 -14.18 -5.51
N GLN A 670 -3.60 -13.32 -4.50
CA GLN A 670 -4.80 -13.23 -3.67
C GLN A 670 -5.96 -12.69 -4.50
N ASP A 671 -7.10 -13.39 -4.45
CA ASP A 671 -8.35 -12.91 -5.04
C ASP A 671 -8.82 -11.62 -4.36
N VAL A 672 -8.96 -10.56 -5.15
CA VAL A 672 -9.50 -9.25 -4.75
C VAL A 672 -10.39 -8.71 -5.86
N GLY A 673 -11.35 -7.85 -5.52
CA GLY A 673 -12.32 -7.31 -6.48
C GLY A 673 -11.67 -6.50 -7.60
N LEU A 674 -12.26 -6.58 -8.80
CA LEU A 674 -11.86 -5.85 -10.01
C LEU A 674 -12.95 -4.84 -10.40
N PRO A 675 -13.15 -3.75 -9.63
CA PRO A 675 -14.26 -2.82 -9.86
C PRO A 675 -14.20 -2.14 -11.23
N TRP A 676 -12.99 -1.94 -11.77
CA TRP A 676 -12.75 -1.35 -13.08
C TRP A 676 -13.40 -2.10 -14.24
N LEU A 677 -13.72 -3.40 -14.10
CA LEU A 677 -14.45 -4.16 -15.13
C LEU A 677 -15.83 -3.56 -15.48
N ASN A 678 -16.42 -2.79 -14.55
CA ASN A 678 -17.71 -2.12 -14.73
C ASN A 678 -17.56 -0.60 -15.01
N ALA A 679 -16.34 -0.07 -15.00
CA ALA A 679 -16.05 1.35 -15.17
C ALA A 679 -15.82 1.70 -16.66
N LYS A 680 -16.75 1.29 -17.52
CA LYS A 680 -16.74 1.71 -18.92
C LYS A 680 -17.00 3.23 -19.00
N PRO A 681 -16.21 4.01 -19.77
CA PRO A 681 -16.51 5.41 -20.05
C PRO A 681 -17.95 5.59 -20.53
N SER A 682 -18.62 6.63 -20.01
CA SER A 682 -19.99 6.93 -20.42
C SER A 682 -20.03 7.36 -21.88
N THR A 683 -20.87 6.69 -22.67
CA THR A 683 -21.04 6.94 -24.11
C THR A 683 -21.30 8.43 -24.36
N GLY A 684 -20.40 9.07 -25.11
CA GLY A 684 -20.46 10.50 -25.34
C GLY A 684 -21.67 10.88 -26.18
N ALA A 685 -22.33 11.99 -25.85
CA ALA A 685 -23.25 12.61 -26.80
C ALA A 685 -22.43 13.06 -28.03
N ALA A 686 -22.83 12.62 -29.23
CA ALA A 686 -22.16 12.98 -30.47
C ALA A 686 -22.04 14.50 -30.58
N SER A 687 -20.80 15.00 -30.50
CA SER A 687 -20.47 16.42 -30.49
C SER A 687 -19.56 16.72 -31.68
N THR A 688 -19.66 17.93 -32.24
CA THR A 688 -18.88 18.32 -33.41
C THR A 688 -17.38 18.23 -33.10
N PRO A 689 -16.59 17.41 -33.82
CA PRO A 689 -15.16 17.34 -33.63
C PRO A 689 -14.49 18.71 -33.82
N ALA A 690 -13.41 18.95 -33.08
CA ALA A 690 -12.55 20.11 -33.32
C ALA A 690 -12.04 20.11 -34.78
N PRO A 691 -11.86 21.28 -35.42
CA PRO A 691 -11.32 21.35 -36.77
C PRO A 691 -9.87 20.82 -36.80
N ALA A 692 -9.55 20.00 -37.80
CA ALA A 692 -8.17 19.62 -38.09
C ALA A 692 -7.41 20.83 -38.65
N ALA A 693 -6.26 21.14 -38.04
CA ALA A 693 -5.46 22.33 -38.34
C ALA A 693 -3.94 22.09 -38.26
N GLY A 694 -3.51 20.88 -37.86
CA GLY A 694 -2.12 20.44 -37.86
C GLY A 694 -1.77 19.57 -39.07
N ALA A 695 -0.47 19.40 -39.29
CA ALA A 695 0.11 18.49 -40.26
C ALA A 695 1.41 17.91 -39.69
N PHE A 696 1.86 16.75 -40.18
CA PHE A 696 3.07 16.08 -39.73
C PHE A 696 4.23 16.19 -40.76
N PRO A 697 5.50 16.09 -40.34
CA PRO A 697 5.97 15.92 -38.96
C PRO A 697 5.71 17.17 -38.10
N ALA A 698 5.44 16.95 -36.81
CA ALA A 698 5.07 18.01 -35.87
C ALA A 698 5.82 17.89 -34.54
N THR A 699 6.26 19.02 -33.99
CA THR A 699 6.66 19.12 -32.56
C THR A 699 5.40 19.17 -31.69
N LEU A 700 5.45 18.56 -30.51
CA LEU A 700 4.34 18.54 -29.55
C LEU A 700 4.42 19.73 -28.55
N ASP A 701 4.71 20.94 -29.05
CA ASP A 701 4.70 22.19 -28.27
C ASP A 701 3.28 22.70 -27.94
N LYS A 702 2.26 22.07 -28.54
CA LYS A 702 0.82 22.38 -28.44
C LYS A 702 0.00 21.21 -28.97
N THR A 703 -1.33 21.25 -28.81
CA THR A 703 -2.20 20.22 -29.40
C THR A 703 -2.09 20.20 -30.92
N VAL A 704 -1.81 19.02 -31.47
CA VAL A 704 -1.81 18.77 -32.92
C VAL A 704 -3.11 18.05 -33.31
N ARG A 705 -3.89 18.61 -34.24
CA ARG A 705 -5.16 18.05 -34.72
C ARG A 705 -5.11 17.72 -36.20
N VAL A 706 -5.21 16.44 -36.56
CA VAL A 706 -5.14 15.93 -37.94
C VAL A 706 -6.45 15.25 -38.33
N ALA A 707 -6.82 15.32 -39.62
CA ALA A 707 -7.91 14.52 -40.18
C ALA A 707 -7.34 13.23 -40.78
N VAL A 708 -7.76 12.07 -40.29
CA VAL A 708 -7.25 10.75 -40.68
C VAL A 708 -8.35 9.97 -41.38
N THR A 709 -8.08 9.50 -42.60
CA THR A 709 -9.04 8.69 -43.37
C THR A 709 -8.98 7.23 -42.95
N ARG A 710 -10.13 6.67 -42.56
CA ARG A 710 -10.27 5.26 -42.20
C ARG A 710 -10.33 4.39 -43.46
N PRO A 711 -9.60 3.26 -43.55
CA PRO A 711 -9.65 2.39 -44.74
C PRO A 711 -10.99 1.65 -44.91
N ARG A 712 -11.69 1.37 -43.80
CA ARG A 712 -13.06 0.83 -43.75
C ARG A 712 -13.88 1.64 -42.74
N ALA A 713 -15.19 1.71 -42.94
CA ALA A 713 -16.16 2.32 -42.03
C ALA A 713 -17.48 1.51 -42.08
N SER A 714 -18.30 1.63 -41.03
CA SER A 714 -19.50 0.80 -40.79
C SER A 714 -19.19 -0.70 -40.80
N ARG A 715 -18.16 -1.11 -40.04
CA ARG A 715 -17.68 -2.50 -40.03
C ARG A 715 -18.67 -3.40 -39.30
N SER A 716 -18.94 -4.59 -39.85
CA SER A 716 -19.78 -5.59 -39.19
C SER A 716 -19.18 -6.06 -37.86
N ARG A 717 -20.02 -6.61 -36.98
CA ARG A 717 -19.56 -7.19 -35.70
C ARG A 717 -18.57 -8.32 -35.96
N GLU A 718 -18.85 -9.14 -36.96
CA GLU A 718 -18.02 -10.25 -37.42
C GLU A 718 -16.64 -9.75 -37.87
N GLU A 719 -16.56 -8.70 -38.69
CA GLU A 719 -15.28 -8.08 -39.06
C GLU A 719 -14.51 -7.54 -37.84
N LYS A 720 -15.19 -6.89 -36.87
CA LYS A 720 -14.57 -6.37 -35.65
C LYS A 720 -14.07 -7.50 -34.73
N GLU A 721 -14.75 -8.64 -34.68
CA GLU A 721 -14.31 -9.84 -33.95
C GLU A 721 -13.12 -10.56 -34.64
N GLU A 722 -12.94 -10.38 -35.96
CA GLU A 722 -11.80 -10.91 -36.75
C GLU A 722 -10.57 -9.99 -36.82
N GLU A 723 -10.74 -8.66 -36.87
CA GLU A 723 -9.64 -7.69 -37.00
C GLU A 723 -9.90 -6.41 -36.17
N GLU A 724 -9.01 -6.11 -35.22
CA GLU A 724 -9.01 -4.84 -34.47
C GLU A 724 -8.62 -3.68 -35.41
N GLU A 725 -9.29 -2.53 -35.29
CA GLU A 725 -8.89 -1.30 -35.99
C GLU A 725 -7.91 -0.52 -35.11
N VAL A 726 -6.69 -0.29 -35.60
CA VAL A 726 -5.58 0.21 -34.78
C VAL A 726 -5.14 1.59 -35.26
N LEU A 727 -5.30 2.60 -34.40
CA LEU A 727 -4.67 3.91 -34.54
C LEU A 727 -3.18 3.79 -34.22
N VAL A 728 -2.31 4.26 -35.12
CA VAL A 728 -0.86 4.28 -34.94
C VAL A 728 -0.38 5.73 -34.89
N ILE A 729 0.43 6.06 -33.89
CA ILE A 729 1.20 7.29 -33.80
C ILE A 729 2.64 6.94 -34.19
N GLU A 730 3.09 7.48 -35.32
CA GLU A 730 4.27 7.01 -36.06
C GLU A 730 5.48 7.91 -35.79
N GLY A 731 6.65 7.30 -35.57
CA GLY A 731 7.93 8.01 -35.42
C GLY A 731 7.90 9.08 -34.32
N ILE A 732 7.61 8.65 -33.09
CA ILE A 732 7.72 9.49 -31.90
C ILE A 732 9.21 9.62 -31.57
N GLU A 733 9.81 10.80 -31.79
CA GLU A 733 11.22 11.06 -31.50
C GLU A 733 11.35 11.90 -30.22
N ILE A 734 12.08 11.39 -29.22
CA ILE A 734 12.38 12.05 -27.95
C ILE A 734 13.87 12.43 -27.91
N PRO A 735 14.25 13.72 -27.99
CA PRO A 735 15.65 14.13 -28.00
C PRO A 735 16.38 14.03 -26.65
N ASP A 736 15.64 14.12 -25.54
CA ASP A 736 16.19 14.08 -24.18
C ASP A 736 15.75 12.80 -23.45
N HIS A 737 16.71 11.91 -23.23
CA HIS A 737 16.55 10.63 -22.55
C HIS A 737 16.20 10.78 -21.06
N SER A 738 16.54 11.92 -20.45
CA SER A 738 16.29 12.22 -19.03
C SER A 738 14.89 12.77 -18.73
N THR A 739 14.14 13.18 -19.75
CA THR A 739 12.80 13.77 -19.59
C THR A 739 11.70 12.71 -19.57
N TYR A 740 10.82 12.76 -18.57
CA TYR A 740 9.55 12.05 -18.58
C TYR A 740 8.58 12.72 -19.58
N VAL A 741 8.18 11.98 -20.62
CA VAL A 741 7.26 12.47 -21.65
C VAL A 741 5.86 11.92 -21.38
N LYS A 742 4.83 12.78 -21.44
CA LYS A 742 3.43 12.34 -21.51
C LYS A 742 2.60 13.21 -22.45
N PHE A 743 1.85 12.56 -23.34
CA PHE A 743 0.77 13.17 -24.13
C PHE A 743 -0.43 12.24 -24.24
N ASP A 744 -1.63 12.83 -24.37
CA ASP A 744 -2.88 12.08 -24.51
C ASP A 744 -3.33 12.07 -25.98
N VAL A 745 -4.05 11.02 -26.38
CA VAL A 745 -4.57 10.83 -27.75
C VAL A 745 -6.08 10.73 -27.71
N PHE A 746 -6.75 11.63 -28.42
CA PHE A 746 -8.21 11.67 -28.54
C PHE A 746 -8.67 11.53 -29.99
N VAL A 747 -9.83 10.89 -30.19
CA VAL A 747 -10.52 10.75 -31.48
C VAL A 747 -11.84 11.51 -31.42
N ASN A 748 -12.10 12.33 -32.45
CA ASN A 748 -13.32 13.15 -32.61
C ASN A 748 -13.67 14.05 -31.39
N ALA A 749 -12.69 14.41 -30.56
CA ALA A 749 -12.90 15.31 -29.43
C ALA A 749 -13.28 16.74 -29.89
N PRO A 750 -14.17 17.44 -29.16
CA PRO A 750 -14.50 18.84 -29.43
C PRO A 750 -13.33 19.77 -29.08
N GLU A 751 -13.42 21.04 -29.47
CA GLU A 751 -12.37 22.04 -29.23
C GLU A 751 -12.18 22.36 -27.74
N SER A 752 -13.26 22.31 -26.94
CA SER A 752 -13.19 22.33 -25.47
C SER A 752 -12.50 21.09 -24.86
N GLY A 753 -12.20 20.07 -25.67
CA GLY A 753 -11.59 18.81 -25.27
C GLY A 753 -10.09 18.87 -24.98
N ASP A 754 -9.39 19.98 -25.21
CA ASP A 754 -7.98 20.13 -24.79
C ASP A 754 -7.83 20.00 -23.25
N GLY A 755 -8.86 20.40 -22.51
CA GLY A 755 -8.99 20.19 -21.06
C GLY A 755 -9.77 18.93 -20.66
N ALA A 756 -10.07 18.01 -21.59
CA ALA A 756 -10.76 16.77 -21.24
C ALA A 756 -9.83 15.85 -20.43
N ALA A 757 -10.41 15.24 -19.40
CA ALA A 757 -9.77 14.17 -18.64
C ALA A 757 -9.72 12.88 -19.47
N THR A 758 -8.72 12.03 -19.21
CA THR A 758 -8.54 10.75 -19.90
C THR A 758 -9.63 9.71 -19.57
N CYS A 759 -10.56 10.00 -18.67
CA CYS A 759 -11.78 9.19 -18.49
C CYS A 759 -12.84 9.40 -19.60
N ALA A 760 -12.67 10.37 -20.50
CA ALA A 760 -13.61 10.63 -21.59
C ALA A 760 -13.67 9.49 -22.63
N ALA A 761 -14.86 9.21 -23.18
CA ALA A 761 -15.07 8.22 -24.24
C ALA A 761 -14.32 8.53 -25.55
N THR A 762 -13.99 9.80 -25.80
CA THR A 762 -13.16 10.22 -26.95
C THR A 762 -11.66 9.94 -26.76
N CYS A 763 -11.19 9.56 -25.57
CA CYS A 763 -9.78 9.27 -25.31
C CYS A 763 -9.45 7.83 -25.75
N ALA A 764 -8.56 7.71 -26.75
CA ALA A 764 -8.02 6.44 -27.23
C ALA A 764 -6.93 5.88 -26.30
N GLY A 765 -6.30 6.75 -25.51
CA GLY A 765 -5.30 6.42 -24.50
C GLY A 765 -4.30 7.55 -24.33
N SER A 766 -3.21 7.27 -23.63
CA SER A 766 -2.08 8.19 -23.49
C SER A 766 -0.76 7.47 -23.77
N VAL A 767 0.20 8.23 -24.28
CA VAL A 767 1.61 7.85 -24.34
C VAL A 767 2.29 8.48 -23.15
N ALA A 768 2.76 7.66 -22.20
CA ALA A 768 3.64 8.09 -21.13
C ALA A 768 4.92 7.25 -21.18
N LEU A 769 6.07 7.91 -21.16
CA LEU A 769 7.39 7.28 -21.34
C LEU A 769 8.29 7.69 -20.17
N ALA A 770 8.76 6.70 -19.42
CA ALA A 770 9.73 6.90 -18.37
C ALA A 770 11.13 7.25 -18.93
N PRO A 771 11.91 8.07 -18.22
CA PRO A 771 13.30 8.32 -18.56
C PRO A 771 14.19 7.12 -18.18
N HIS A 772 15.24 6.92 -18.97
CA HIS A 772 16.29 5.92 -18.77
C HIS A 772 17.54 6.31 -19.58
N GLY A 773 18.71 5.82 -19.20
CA GLY A 773 19.94 6.05 -19.96
C GLY A 773 20.08 5.13 -21.19
N ILE A 774 20.82 5.56 -22.21
CA ILE A 774 21.27 4.68 -23.31
C ILE A 774 22.79 4.55 -23.33
N HIS A 775 23.28 3.57 -24.09
CA HIS A 775 24.70 3.41 -24.40
C HIS A 775 24.96 3.47 -25.91
N ARG A 776 25.48 4.61 -26.38
CA ARG A 776 26.01 4.74 -27.75
C ARG A 776 27.33 5.51 -27.79
N GLU A 777 28.36 4.91 -28.38
CA GLU A 777 29.57 5.64 -28.75
C GLU A 777 29.27 6.61 -29.92
N GLY A 778 29.47 7.91 -29.68
CA GLY A 778 29.80 8.87 -30.74
C GLY A 778 28.74 9.93 -31.09
N GLN A 779 27.45 9.74 -30.76
CA GLN A 779 26.44 10.80 -30.94
C GLN A 779 25.15 10.57 -30.13
N LEU A 780 24.67 11.66 -29.51
CA LEU A 780 23.32 11.77 -28.92
C LEU A 780 22.27 11.55 -30.02
N SER A 781 21.72 10.33 -30.11
CA SER A 781 20.58 10.01 -30.99
C SER A 781 19.27 10.09 -30.21
N PRO A 782 18.20 10.71 -30.73
CA PRO A 782 16.90 10.68 -30.07
C PRO A 782 16.37 9.25 -29.94
N ARG A 783 15.66 8.95 -28.84
CA ARG A 783 14.85 7.74 -28.72
C ARG A 783 13.77 7.77 -29.81
N LYS A 784 13.45 6.63 -30.42
CA LYS A 784 12.41 6.52 -31.45
C LYS A 784 11.47 5.38 -31.10
N THR A 785 10.17 5.66 -31.06
CA THR A 785 9.17 4.65 -30.74
C THR A 785 7.85 4.91 -31.49
N GLU A 786 6.89 4.02 -31.35
CA GLU A 786 5.52 4.14 -31.85
C GLU A 786 4.51 3.87 -30.73
N ALA A 787 3.32 4.46 -30.84
CA ALA A 787 2.20 4.15 -29.95
C ALA A 787 1.01 3.64 -30.74
N ARG A 788 0.31 2.63 -30.22
CA ARG A 788 -0.73 1.89 -30.94
C ARG A 788 -1.94 1.67 -30.04
N PHE A 789 -3.11 2.08 -30.52
CA PHE A 789 -4.37 2.04 -29.77
C PHE A 789 -5.43 1.29 -30.59
N GLY A 790 -6.08 0.28 -29.99
CA GLY A 790 -7.29 -0.31 -30.56
C GLY A 790 -8.46 0.67 -30.43
N ILE A 791 -9.19 0.92 -31.51
CA ILE A 791 -10.24 1.94 -31.56
C ILE A 791 -11.61 1.41 -31.99
N CYS A 792 -11.81 0.10 -32.17
CA CYS A 792 -13.13 -0.45 -32.52
C CYS A 792 -14.22 -0.07 -31.48
N ASP A 793 -14.02 -0.41 -30.21
CA ASP A 793 -14.98 -0.09 -29.13
C ASP A 793 -15.18 1.43 -28.98
N LEU A 794 -14.09 2.21 -29.10
CA LEU A 794 -14.14 3.68 -29.02
C LEU A 794 -15.02 4.29 -30.10
N LEU A 795 -14.84 3.86 -31.35
CA LEU A 795 -15.61 4.38 -32.49
C LEU A 795 -17.10 4.06 -32.37
N ASP A 796 -17.46 2.93 -31.75
CA ASP A 796 -18.84 2.60 -31.44
C ASP A 796 -19.38 3.45 -30.26
N ASP A 797 -18.61 3.65 -29.19
CA ASP A 797 -19.01 4.42 -27.99
C ASP A 797 -19.20 5.93 -28.23
N ILE A 798 -18.55 6.49 -29.25
CA ILE A 798 -18.75 7.89 -29.68
C ILE A 798 -19.66 8.02 -30.93
N GLY A 799 -20.13 6.90 -31.49
CA GLY A 799 -21.00 6.87 -32.67
C GLY A 799 -20.31 7.20 -34.01
N ALA A 800 -18.97 7.11 -34.07
CA ALA A 800 -18.16 7.49 -35.23
C ALA A 800 -17.77 6.32 -36.16
N ASP A 801 -18.19 5.07 -35.91
CA ASP A 801 -17.88 3.97 -36.83
C ASP A 801 -18.45 4.19 -38.26
N GLY A 802 -19.51 5.00 -38.40
CA GLY A 802 -20.01 5.42 -39.72
C GLY A 802 -19.09 6.40 -40.48
N ASP A 803 -18.16 7.06 -39.79
CA ASP A 803 -17.33 8.12 -40.37
C ASP A 803 -16.16 7.54 -41.19
N LYS A 804 -15.98 8.07 -42.41
CA LYS A 804 -14.82 7.76 -43.27
C LYS A 804 -13.55 8.52 -42.88
N THR A 805 -13.69 9.59 -42.11
CA THR A 805 -12.59 10.46 -41.68
C THR A 805 -12.85 10.89 -40.26
N ILE A 806 -11.87 10.64 -39.38
CA ILE A 806 -11.90 11.04 -37.97
C ILE A 806 -10.87 12.14 -37.72
N VAL A 807 -11.08 12.96 -36.69
CA VAL A 807 -10.07 13.93 -36.22
C VAL A 807 -9.32 13.32 -35.05
N VAL A 808 -8.01 13.14 -35.21
CA VAL A 808 -7.11 12.70 -34.13
C VAL A 808 -6.46 13.94 -33.52
N SER A 809 -6.58 14.09 -32.20
CA SER A 809 -5.96 15.17 -31.42
C SER A 809 -4.88 14.57 -30.51
N ILE A 810 -3.62 14.98 -30.71
CA ILE A 810 -2.49 14.67 -29.83
C ILE A 810 -2.32 15.87 -28.89
N VAL A 811 -2.55 15.68 -27.59
CA VAL A 811 -2.55 16.74 -26.57
C VAL A 811 -1.34 16.58 -25.64
N PRO A 812 -0.31 17.43 -25.73
CA PRO A 812 0.86 17.34 -24.84
C PRO A 812 0.49 17.65 -23.38
N ARG A 813 1.10 16.92 -22.44
CA ARG A 813 0.88 17.10 -20.99
C ARG A 813 2.17 17.35 -20.21
N CYS A 814 3.25 16.63 -20.51
CA CYS A 814 4.54 16.73 -19.81
C CYS A 814 5.71 16.44 -20.77
N GLY A 815 6.81 17.19 -20.66
CA GLY A 815 8.06 16.91 -21.39
C GLY A 815 8.01 16.97 -22.92
N CYS A 816 6.96 17.52 -23.51
CA CYS A 816 6.68 17.39 -24.95
C CYS A 816 7.33 18.47 -25.84
N ASP A 817 7.85 19.56 -25.27
CA ASP A 817 8.32 20.76 -25.97
C ASP A 817 9.38 20.49 -27.07
N SER A 818 10.15 19.40 -26.95
CA SER A 818 11.15 18.96 -27.91
C SER A 818 10.78 17.66 -28.65
N VAL A 819 9.71 16.98 -28.25
CA VAL A 819 9.24 15.72 -28.82
C VAL A 819 8.63 15.98 -30.19
N THR A 820 8.95 15.13 -31.17
CA THR A 820 8.31 15.20 -32.49
C THR A 820 7.58 13.90 -32.83
N VAL A 821 6.56 14.00 -33.68
CA VAL A 821 5.79 12.88 -34.23
C VAL A 821 5.86 12.97 -35.75
N ALA A 822 6.19 11.86 -36.41
CA ALA A 822 6.37 11.79 -37.86
C ALA A 822 5.06 11.60 -38.63
N GLY A 823 4.06 10.94 -38.04
CA GLY A 823 2.78 10.65 -38.69
C GLY A 823 1.71 10.07 -37.77
N VAL A 824 0.51 9.91 -38.33
CA VAL A 824 -0.61 9.19 -37.70
C VAL A 824 -1.33 8.41 -38.80
N SER A 825 -1.55 7.11 -38.59
CA SER A 825 -2.21 6.22 -39.55
C SER A 825 -3.19 5.26 -38.87
N ILE A 826 -3.94 4.50 -39.69
CA ILE A 826 -4.89 3.50 -39.21
C ILE A 826 -4.61 2.19 -39.94
N GLY A 827 -4.26 1.16 -39.16
CA GLY A 827 -4.04 -0.21 -39.61
C GLY A 827 -5.07 -1.18 -39.05
N TYR A 828 -4.86 -2.46 -39.30
CA TYR A 828 -5.67 -3.54 -38.73
C TYR A 828 -4.80 -4.66 -38.17
N ALA A 829 -5.17 -5.19 -37.01
CA ALA A 829 -4.48 -6.28 -36.35
C ALA A 829 -5.39 -7.51 -36.28
N LYS A 830 -4.95 -8.63 -36.86
CA LYS A 830 -5.74 -9.87 -36.90
C LYS A 830 -5.90 -10.49 -35.52
N MET A 831 -7.14 -10.84 -35.19
CA MET A 831 -7.53 -11.50 -33.95
C MET A 831 -7.53 -13.02 -34.15
N VAL A 832 -7.30 -13.75 -33.06
CA VAL A 832 -7.57 -15.21 -33.05
C VAL A 832 -9.10 -15.40 -33.08
N PRO A 833 -9.66 -16.30 -33.90
CA PRO A 833 -11.10 -16.57 -33.88
C PRO A 833 -11.57 -17.01 -32.48
N ARG A 834 -12.66 -16.42 -32.00
CA ARG A 834 -13.21 -16.75 -30.67
C ARG A 834 -13.93 -18.10 -30.75
N GLU A 835 -13.28 -19.18 -30.32
CA GLU A 835 -13.94 -20.48 -30.22
C GLU A 835 -15.22 -20.37 -29.36
N ARG A 836 -16.28 -21.07 -29.75
CA ARG A 836 -17.64 -20.95 -29.15
C ARG A 836 -17.74 -21.58 -27.76
N PHE A 837 -17.10 -20.95 -26.78
CA PHE A 837 -17.17 -21.27 -25.36
C PHE A 837 -17.85 -20.18 -24.50
N MET A 838 -18.82 -19.46 -25.08
CA MET A 838 -19.74 -18.59 -24.33
C MET A 838 -21.20 -18.99 -24.55
N ALA A 839 -21.76 -19.68 -23.56
CA ALA A 839 -23.19 -19.96 -23.41
C ALA A 839 -23.57 -19.93 -21.92
N LYS A 840 -23.16 -18.89 -21.20
CA LYS A 840 -23.43 -18.74 -19.74
C LYS A 840 -23.50 -17.32 -19.17
N TYR A 841 -23.18 -16.27 -19.93
CA TYR A 841 -23.09 -14.90 -19.40
C TYR A 841 -23.85 -13.80 -20.18
N GLU A 842 -24.52 -14.12 -21.30
CA GLU A 842 -25.35 -13.13 -22.04
C GLU A 842 -26.80 -13.02 -21.50
N ASN A 843 -27.22 -13.88 -20.57
CA ASN A 843 -28.50 -13.77 -19.87
C ASN A 843 -28.27 -13.15 -18.48
N GLY A 844 -28.71 -11.91 -18.28
CA GLY A 844 -28.46 -11.13 -17.06
C GLY A 844 -29.31 -11.53 -15.86
N GLU A 845 -28.87 -12.54 -15.10
CA GLU A 845 -29.28 -12.77 -13.71
C GLU A 845 -28.12 -12.51 -12.74
N ASN A 846 -28.42 -11.98 -11.55
CA ASN A 846 -27.41 -11.58 -10.55
C ASN A 846 -26.72 -12.80 -9.89
N GLY A 847 -25.70 -13.34 -10.56
CA GLY A 847 -24.91 -14.48 -10.12
C GLY A 847 -23.87 -14.18 -9.04
N MET A 848 -24.30 -14.01 -7.80
CA MET A 848 -23.41 -13.96 -6.63
C MET A 848 -22.61 -15.28 -6.50
N LEU A 849 -21.28 -15.22 -6.63
CA LEU A 849 -20.38 -16.40 -6.66
C LEU A 849 -20.35 -17.15 -5.32
N SER A 850 -21.21 -18.15 -5.17
CA SER A 850 -21.41 -18.91 -3.93
C SER A 850 -20.53 -20.18 -3.86
N GLN A 851 -19.30 -20.03 -3.33
CA GLN A 851 -18.50 -20.98 -2.52
C GLN A 851 -18.48 -22.52 -2.83
N THR A 852 -18.98 -23.03 -3.95
CA THR A 852 -19.33 -24.46 -4.08
C THR A 852 -18.65 -25.24 -5.20
N GLU A 853 -17.98 -24.61 -6.18
CA GLU A 853 -17.31 -25.34 -7.26
C GLU A 853 -15.86 -25.74 -6.95
N THR A 854 -15.15 -25.03 -6.07
CA THR A 854 -13.81 -25.44 -5.58
C THR A 854 -13.85 -26.80 -4.87
N ASN A 855 -14.89 -27.06 -4.07
CA ASN A 855 -15.07 -28.33 -3.35
C ASN A 855 -15.35 -29.56 -4.25
N LYS A 856 -15.56 -29.40 -5.56
CA LYS A 856 -15.79 -30.54 -6.47
C LYS A 856 -14.52 -31.09 -7.12
N ARG A 857 -13.48 -30.28 -7.35
CA ARG A 857 -12.18 -30.76 -7.86
C ARG A 857 -11.30 -31.42 -6.80
N GLN A 858 -11.59 -31.21 -5.51
CA GLN A 858 -10.84 -31.84 -4.42
C GLN A 858 -11.28 -33.29 -4.14
N LYS A 859 -12.52 -33.67 -4.50
CA LYS A 859 -13.05 -35.04 -4.33
C LYS A 859 -12.76 -36.00 -5.49
N SER A 860 -12.19 -35.55 -6.60
CA SER A 860 -11.85 -36.42 -7.73
C SER A 860 -10.50 -37.15 -7.59
N ASN A 861 -9.64 -36.72 -6.65
CA ASN A 861 -8.31 -37.31 -6.48
C ASN A 861 -8.27 -38.43 -5.42
N ASP A 862 -9.18 -38.43 -4.45
CA ASP A 862 -9.30 -39.50 -3.44
C ASP A 862 -9.90 -40.81 -4.00
N ALA A 863 -10.37 -40.80 -5.26
CA ALA A 863 -11.08 -41.91 -5.90
C ALA A 863 -10.21 -42.76 -6.85
N LEU A 864 -8.88 -42.60 -6.82
CA LEU A 864 -7.93 -43.29 -7.71
C LEU A 864 -6.82 -44.07 -6.99
N LEU A 865 -7.04 -44.40 -5.70
CA LEU A 865 -6.10 -45.17 -4.87
C LEU A 865 -6.69 -46.47 -4.28
N ASP A 866 -7.83 -46.96 -4.77
CA ASP A 866 -8.44 -48.23 -4.33
C ASP A 866 -9.09 -49.01 -5.48
N SER A 867 -8.26 -49.51 -6.42
CA SER A 867 -8.69 -50.51 -7.41
C SER A 867 -7.51 -51.30 -8.00
N SER A 868 -6.79 -52.07 -7.17
CA SER A 868 -5.84 -53.10 -7.64
C SER A 868 -5.93 -54.38 -6.82
N ASP A 869 -6.96 -55.19 -7.11
CA ASP A 869 -7.11 -56.55 -6.60
C ASP A 869 -5.89 -57.40 -6.97
N THR A 870 -5.40 -58.23 -6.04
CA THR A 870 -5.06 -59.62 -6.38
C THR A 870 -5.04 -60.53 -5.16
N HIS A 871 -5.56 -61.74 -5.35
CA HIS A 871 -5.82 -62.71 -4.30
C HIS A 871 -4.68 -63.74 -4.18
N LYS A 872 -4.40 -64.17 -2.94
CA LYS A 872 -3.96 -65.53 -2.54
C LYS A 872 -2.69 -66.13 -3.18
N ALA A 873 -1.64 -66.23 -2.37
CA ALA A 873 -1.12 -67.54 -1.92
C ALA A 873 -0.46 -67.39 -0.55
#